data_AF-A0A8C3XS46-F1
#
_entry.id   AF-A0A8C3XS46-F1
#
_cell.length_a   1.000
_cell.length_b   1.000
_cell.length_c   1.000
_cell.angle_alpha   90.00
_cell.angle_beta   90.00
_cell.angle_gamma   90.00
#
_symmetry.space_group_name_H-M   'P 1'
#
loop_
_entity.id
_entity.type
_entity.pdbx_description
1 polymer ?
#
loop_
_entity_poly.entity_id
_entity_poly.type
_entity_poly.pdbx_seq_one_letter_code
_entity_poly.pdbx_strand_id
1 'polypeptide(L)'
;MSQALVPPETRKFTRALSKPGTAAELRQSVSEAVRGSVFVAKPKLIEPIDYENVIVQKKTQILNDALREMLLFPYDDFQTALLKRQGRYICSTVPENAEKEAQSLFVTECIKTYNSDWHVVNYKYEDFSGEFRQLPNKGTKSEKLPVHVYEVDEEADKDEDAASLGSQKGGITKQGWLYKGNMNSAISVTMRSFKRRFFHLIQLGDGSYNLNFYKDEKISKEPKGSIFLDSCMGVVQNNKVKRFAFELKMQDKSSYLLAADCELEMEEWVTTLNKILQLNFEAAMQEKRNGESHEDDEQSKMESSLSSLDSYFPEIAKSTRDAEMKFKSESRVKLFVLDPDAQKLDFSGIEPEVKPFEEKFGKKILVKCNDLSFNLQSCVAENEEGPTTNVEPFFVTLSLFDIKNNRKISADFHVDLNHVSVRHMISNATQQLMNASGDYLHRAQDIIHESILQYPKQVIFSVTCPHPDIFLVARIEKVLQGSVTHCAEPYMKSSDSSKVAQKVLKNAKQACQRLGQYRMPFAWAARTLFKDASGTLDKNARFSALYRQDSNKLSNEDMLKLLADFRKPEKMAKLPVILGNLDITIDNVSPDFSNYVNSSYIPMKQFENSTKTVVTFEVEEFVPCIPKHSQPFTIYNNHLYVYPKHLKYDGQKSFAKARNIAVCIEFKDSDEEDSLPLKCIYGRPGGPVFTRNAFANVLHHHQNPEFYDEIKIELPTQLHGKHHLFFTFYHVSCDNSSKGSTKKKDVIETQVGYSWLPLLKDGRVVTNEQHMPVSANLPSGYLSYQELGIGKHSGPEIKWVDGGKPLLKISTHLVSTVYTQDQHLHNFFEYCQKTESGAQALGTDLVKYLKSLHAMEGHVVIAFLPTILNQLFRVLTRTTQEEVTVNVTRVIIHIVAQCHEEGLDSYLRSYVKYAYKAEPYIASEYKTVHEELTKSMTTILKPSADFLTSNKLLKYSWFFFEVLIKSMAQHLIENAKVKLLRNQRFPASFHHAVETFVNMLMPHITQKYRDNPEASKNGNHSLAVFVKRCFTFMDRGFVFKQINNYISCFAPGDPKTLFEFKFEFLRVVCNHEHYIPLNLPMPFGKGRIQRYQDLQLDYSLTDEFCKNHFLVGLLLREVGNALQEFRDIRQIAISVLKNLMIKHSFDDRYASKSHQARIATLYLPVFGLLLENVQRINVKDVSPFPVNPSSSSAKDEPLSMPAANPLVTPQKSGNTSDTNLQKDLFGVISGIGNTFFFKF
;
A
#
# COMPACT_ATOMS: atom_id res chain seq x y z
N MET A 1 -10.67 36.28 68.43
CA MET A 1 -11.05 37.65 68.84
C MET A 1 -11.04 38.55 67.61
N SER A 2 -11.67 39.74 67.71
CA SER A 2 -11.60 40.87 66.77
C SER A 2 -11.78 40.57 65.26
N GLN A 3 -13.02 40.71 64.78
CA GLN A 3 -13.27 41.14 63.39
C GLN A 3 -12.94 42.63 63.24
N ALA A 4 -12.69 43.08 61.99
CA ALA A 4 -12.77 44.48 61.59
C ALA A 4 -13.40 44.57 60.19
N LEU A 5 -14.29 45.54 59.97
CA LEU A 5 -14.99 45.73 58.69
C LEU A 5 -14.25 46.71 57.77
N VAL A 6 -14.48 46.58 56.46
CA VAL A 6 -14.09 47.56 55.44
C VAL A 6 -15.35 47.94 54.62
N PRO A 7 -15.62 49.23 54.33
CA PRO A 7 -16.90 49.68 53.78
C PRO A 7 -17.02 49.58 52.24
N PRO A 8 -18.25 49.64 51.67
CA PRO A 8 -18.49 49.46 50.23
C PRO A 8 -18.28 50.74 49.37
N GLU A 9 -17.60 50.61 48.23
CA GLU A 9 -17.44 51.69 47.23
C GLU A 9 -18.65 51.87 46.29
N THR A 10 -19.79 52.33 46.80
CA THR A 10 -20.99 52.63 45.97
C THR A 10 -21.15 54.12 45.59
N ARG A 11 -20.03 54.87 45.45
CA ARG A 11 -20.04 56.32 45.10
C ARG A 11 -18.98 56.77 44.09
N LYS A 12 -18.89 56.11 42.92
CA LYS A 12 -18.12 56.60 41.74
C LYS A 12 -18.94 56.79 40.45
N PHE A 13 -20.18 56.30 40.38
CA PHE A 13 -20.96 56.20 39.14
C PHE A 13 -21.41 57.56 38.55
N THR A 14 -21.75 58.54 39.39
CA THR A 14 -22.42 59.79 38.96
C THR A 14 -21.50 60.93 38.54
N ARG A 15 -20.16 60.79 38.65
CA ARG A 15 -19.22 61.91 38.42
C ARG A 15 -18.53 61.93 37.05
N ALA A 16 -18.79 60.95 36.18
CA ALA A 16 -18.10 60.75 34.90
C ALA A 16 -18.96 61.01 33.64
N LEU A 17 -20.23 61.37 33.79
CA LEU A 17 -21.20 61.51 32.68
C LEU A 17 -21.11 62.84 31.89
N SER A 18 -20.13 63.70 32.18
CA SER A 18 -20.05 65.09 31.69
C SER A 18 -19.03 65.34 30.56
N LYS A 19 -18.58 64.29 29.85
CA LYS A 19 -17.76 64.42 28.63
C LYS A 19 -18.27 63.52 27.49
N PRO A 20 -18.47 64.04 26.26
CA PRO A 20 -18.69 63.21 25.09
C PRO A 20 -17.44 62.38 24.74
N GLY A 21 -17.62 61.12 24.35
CA GLY A 21 -16.56 60.24 23.81
C GLY A 21 -16.34 58.94 24.59
N THR A 22 -16.20 59.00 25.91
CA THR A 22 -15.77 57.86 26.76
C THR A 22 -16.79 56.71 26.89
N ALA A 23 -17.99 56.86 26.34
CA ALA A 23 -19.06 55.85 26.42
C ALA A 23 -18.75 54.55 25.65
N ALA A 24 -17.82 54.56 24.68
CA ALA A 24 -17.37 53.35 23.99
C ALA A 24 -16.34 52.58 24.83
N GLU A 25 -15.30 53.27 25.29
CA GLU A 25 -14.23 52.71 26.14
C GLU A 25 -14.80 52.15 27.45
N LEU A 26 -15.76 52.84 28.07
CA LEU A 26 -16.40 52.34 29.29
C LEU A 26 -17.26 51.09 29.05
N ARG A 27 -17.90 50.96 27.88
CA ARG A 27 -18.61 49.72 27.49
C ARG A 27 -17.65 48.57 27.21
N GLN A 28 -16.50 48.85 26.60
CA GLN A 28 -15.46 47.84 26.39
C GLN A 28 -14.85 47.41 27.72
N SER A 29 -14.45 48.34 28.58
CA SER A 29 -13.93 48.07 29.92
C SER A 29 -14.93 47.30 30.80
N VAL A 30 -16.23 47.63 30.73
CA VAL A 30 -17.28 46.84 31.42
C VAL A 30 -17.48 45.46 30.78
N SER A 31 -17.37 45.33 29.45
CA SER A 31 -17.42 44.01 28.77
C SER A 31 -16.23 43.13 29.15
N GLU A 32 -15.03 43.71 29.26
CA GLU A 32 -13.81 43.04 29.71
C GLU A 32 -13.86 42.71 31.21
N ALA A 33 -14.40 43.59 32.06
CA ALA A 33 -14.64 43.31 33.47
C ALA A 33 -15.74 42.25 33.70
N VAL A 34 -16.77 42.19 32.86
CA VAL A 34 -17.79 41.13 32.88
C VAL A 34 -17.22 39.80 32.39
N ARG A 35 -16.37 39.78 31.35
CA ARG A 35 -15.59 38.59 30.99
C ARG A 35 -14.67 38.16 32.13
N GLY A 36 -13.98 39.11 32.77
CA GLY A 36 -13.05 38.86 33.88
C GLY A 36 -13.69 38.53 35.23
N SER A 37 -15.02 38.68 35.38
CA SER A 37 -15.75 38.27 36.59
C SER A 37 -16.50 36.94 36.43
N VAL A 38 -16.63 36.42 35.20
CA VAL A 38 -16.98 35.01 34.96
C VAL A 38 -15.70 34.17 34.95
N PHE A 39 -15.04 34.08 36.11
CA PHE A 39 -13.99 33.09 36.34
C PHE A 39 -14.61 31.69 36.35
N VAL A 40 -14.71 31.06 35.17
CA VAL A 40 -14.91 29.61 35.08
C VAL A 40 -13.67 28.95 35.67
N ALA A 41 -13.77 28.50 36.92
CA ALA A 41 -12.69 27.78 37.58
C ALA A 41 -12.28 26.58 36.72
N LYS A 42 -10.97 26.36 36.55
CA LYS A 42 -10.46 25.22 35.76
C LYS A 42 -11.10 23.93 36.30
N PRO A 43 -11.74 23.10 35.45
CA PRO A 43 -12.38 21.88 35.92
C PRO A 43 -11.44 21.02 36.75
N LYS A 44 -11.87 20.63 37.95
CA LYS A 44 -11.18 19.69 38.84
C LYS A 44 -10.75 18.46 38.03
N LEU A 45 -9.51 18.00 38.10
CA LEU A 45 -9.11 16.79 37.38
C LEU A 45 -9.91 15.59 37.91
N ILE A 46 -10.26 14.65 37.03
CA ILE A 46 -10.76 13.35 37.48
C ILE A 46 -9.54 12.63 38.07
N GLU A 47 -9.67 12.03 39.25
CA GLU A 47 -8.67 11.06 39.70
C GLU A 47 -9.06 9.69 39.13
N PRO A 48 -8.33 9.14 38.13
CA PRO A 48 -8.67 7.85 37.56
C PRO A 48 -8.51 6.73 38.59
N ILE A 49 -9.33 5.69 38.48
CA ILE A 49 -9.13 4.46 39.24
C ILE A 49 -7.80 3.76 38.87
N ASP A 50 -7.19 3.14 39.87
CA ASP A 50 -6.22 2.06 39.68
C ASP A 50 -6.95 0.84 39.11
N TYR A 51 -7.04 0.78 37.78
CA TYR A 51 -7.87 -0.18 37.06
C TYR A 51 -7.47 -1.63 37.37
N GLU A 52 -6.17 -1.94 37.41
CA GLU A 52 -5.70 -3.31 37.65
C GLU A 52 -6.05 -3.77 39.08
N ASN A 53 -5.92 -2.88 40.06
CA ASN A 53 -6.28 -3.15 41.45
C ASN A 53 -7.80 -3.26 41.64
N VAL A 54 -8.62 -2.45 40.95
CA VAL A 54 -10.09 -2.61 40.93
C VAL A 54 -10.50 -3.96 40.33
N ILE A 55 -9.86 -4.41 39.24
CA ILE A 55 -10.08 -5.75 38.67
C ILE A 55 -9.73 -6.86 39.68
N VAL A 56 -8.62 -6.72 40.42
CA VAL A 56 -8.21 -7.69 41.44
C VAL A 56 -9.20 -7.71 42.62
N GLN A 57 -9.56 -6.54 43.16
CA GLN A 57 -10.49 -6.42 44.29
C GLN A 57 -11.90 -6.93 43.94
N LYS A 58 -12.40 -6.62 42.75
CA LYS A 58 -13.74 -7.02 42.29
C LYS A 58 -13.78 -8.35 41.54
N LYS A 59 -12.68 -9.11 41.47
CA LYS A 59 -12.55 -10.36 40.67
C LYS A 59 -13.74 -11.31 40.84
N THR A 60 -14.18 -11.57 42.08
CA THR A 60 -15.32 -12.46 42.37
C THR A 60 -16.66 -11.87 41.88
N GLN A 61 -16.86 -10.56 41.98
CA GLN A 61 -18.04 -9.87 41.44
C GLN A 61 -18.06 -9.96 39.91
N ILE A 62 -16.91 -9.76 39.26
CA ILE A 62 -16.76 -9.80 37.79
C ILE A 62 -17.02 -11.22 37.26
N LEU A 63 -16.46 -12.27 37.87
CA LEU A 63 -16.62 -13.64 37.39
C LEU A 63 -18.05 -14.19 37.56
N ASN A 64 -18.78 -13.68 38.55
CA ASN A 64 -20.16 -14.05 38.87
C ASN A 64 -21.21 -13.17 38.14
N ASP A 65 -20.81 -12.15 37.39
CA ASP A 65 -21.75 -11.32 36.62
C ASP A 65 -22.24 -12.05 35.37
N ALA A 66 -23.53 -11.91 35.06
CA ALA A 66 -24.18 -12.59 33.93
C ALA A 66 -23.73 -12.08 32.55
N LEU A 67 -23.11 -10.90 32.47
CA LEU A 67 -22.55 -10.28 31.26
C LEU A 67 -21.05 -9.98 31.45
N ARG A 68 -20.33 -10.85 32.16
CA ARG A 68 -18.90 -10.71 32.52
C ARG A 68 -17.97 -10.51 31.32
N GLU A 69 -18.34 -10.98 30.14
CA GLU A 69 -17.62 -10.74 28.89
C GLU A 69 -17.54 -9.25 28.50
N MET A 70 -18.46 -8.40 28.99
CA MET A 70 -18.36 -6.93 28.88
C MET A 70 -17.36 -6.30 29.86
N LEU A 71 -16.90 -7.05 30.86
CA LEU A 71 -15.99 -6.60 31.94
C LEU A 71 -14.58 -7.18 31.78
N LEU A 72 -14.46 -8.31 31.06
CA LEU A 72 -13.20 -9.00 30.81
C LEU A 72 -12.49 -8.40 29.58
N PHE A 73 -11.22 -8.05 29.76
CA PHE A 73 -10.34 -7.60 28.68
C PHE A 73 -9.48 -8.79 28.24
N PRO A 74 -9.34 -9.08 26.93
CA PRO A 74 -8.65 -10.28 26.46
C PRO A 74 -7.17 -10.36 26.87
N TYR A 75 -6.69 -11.60 27.00
CA TYR A 75 -5.29 -11.93 27.25
C TYR A 75 -4.53 -12.21 25.94
N ASP A 76 -5.24 -12.65 24.90
CA ASP A 76 -4.78 -13.01 23.55
C ASP A 76 -5.02 -11.89 22.52
N ASP A 77 -4.88 -10.65 22.98
CA ASP A 77 -5.24 -9.43 22.24
C ASP A 77 -4.35 -9.16 21.01
N PHE A 78 -3.10 -9.66 21.07
CA PHE A 78 -2.12 -9.57 19.98
C PHE A 78 -1.20 -10.81 19.95
N GLN A 79 -0.64 -11.10 18.78
CA GLN A 79 0.34 -12.17 18.57
C GLN A 79 1.40 -11.76 17.54
N THR A 80 2.59 -12.35 17.60
CA THR A 80 3.59 -12.25 16.52
C THR A 80 3.39 -13.37 15.51
N ALA A 81 3.69 -13.08 14.24
CA ALA A 81 3.72 -14.05 13.16
C ALA A 81 5.01 -13.92 12.36
N LEU A 82 5.57 -15.07 11.95
CA LEU A 82 6.64 -15.14 10.96
C LEU A 82 6.01 -15.45 9.60
N LEU A 83 6.08 -14.50 8.65
CA LEU A 83 5.56 -14.69 7.30
C LEU A 83 6.72 -14.93 6.33
N LYS A 84 6.69 -16.07 5.65
CA LYS A 84 7.74 -16.43 4.68
C LYS A 84 7.86 -15.40 3.57
N ARG A 85 9.10 -14.99 3.25
CA ARG A 85 9.41 -14.01 2.21
C ARG A 85 9.01 -14.55 0.83
N GLN A 86 7.93 -14.01 0.26
CA GLN A 86 7.50 -14.40 -1.09
C GLN A 86 8.21 -13.58 -2.17
N GLY A 87 9.37 -14.06 -2.63
CA GLY A 87 10.05 -13.53 -3.82
C GLY A 87 9.36 -13.94 -5.14
N ARG A 88 9.74 -13.31 -6.25
CA ARG A 88 9.25 -13.64 -7.62
C ARG A 88 10.01 -14.78 -8.33
N TYR A 89 11.11 -15.25 -7.73
CA TYR A 89 12.02 -16.28 -8.26
C TYR A 89 11.75 -17.67 -7.65
N ILE A 90 12.21 -18.73 -8.32
CA ILE A 90 12.07 -20.12 -7.83
C ILE A 90 12.91 -20.36 -6.56
N CYS A 91 14.12 -19.81 -6.52
CA CYS A 91 15.11 -19.94 -5.45
C CYS A 91 15.54 -18.57 -4.89
N SER A 92 16.35 -18.55 -3.83
CA SER A 92 16.88 -17.29 -3.29
C SER A 92 17.86 -16.64 -4.28
N THR A 93 17.85 -15.30 -4.33
CA THR A 93 18.83 -14.52 -5.09
C THR A 93 20.18 -14.42 -4.38
N VAL A 94 20.21 -14.62 -3.05
CA VAL A 94 21.42 -14.64 -2.22
C VAL A 94 22.21 -15.95 -2.44
N PRO A 95 23.53 -15.91 -2.77
CA PRO A 95 24.33 -17.12 -2.96
C PRO A 95 24.41 -18.00 -1.70
N GLU A 96 24.48 -19.33 -1.86
CA GLU A 96 24.33 -20.26 -0.73
C GLU A 96 25.47 -20.16 0.30
N ASN A 97 26.67 -19.79 -0.14
CA ASN A 97 27.81 -19.53 0.74
C ASN A 97 27.98 -18.04 1.11
N ALA A 98 27.10 -17.15 0.66
CA ALA A 98 27.26 -15.70 0.87
C ALA A 98 27.34 -15.32 2.36
N GLU A 99 26.57 -15.98 3.23
CA GLU A 99 26.62 -15.77 4.68
C GLU A 99 27.94 -16.23 5.34
N LYS A 100 28.74 -17.05 4.65
CA LYS A 100 30.08 -17.49 5.10
C LYS A 100 31.20 -16.66 4.45
N GLU A 101 30.98 -16.21 3.21
CA GLU A 101 31.90 -15.38 2.44
C GLU A 101 31.93 -13.93 2.93
N ALA A 102 30.80 -13.40 3.40
CA ALA A 102 30.67 -12.02 3.86
C ALA A 102 31.52 -11.74 5.10
N GLN A 103 32.50 -10.84 4.95
CA GLN A 103 33.38 -10.38 6.02
C GLN A 103 33.09 -8.93 6.40
N SER A 104 32.54 -8.12 5.48
CA SER A 104 32.11 -6.75 5.79
C SER A 104 30.74 -6.75 6.46
N LEU A 105 30.58 -5.94 7.51
CA LEU A 105 29.31 -5.74 8.20
C LEU A 105 28.20 -5.23 7.24
N PHE A 106 28.55 -4.36 6.29
CA PHE A 106 27.58 -3.83 5.33
C PHE A 106 27.04 -4.92 4.40
N VAL A 107 27.93 -5.73 3.81
CA VAL A 107 27.59 -6.89 2.97
C VAL A 107 26.74 -7.88 3.78
N THR A 108 27.17 -8.17 5.02
CA THR A 108 26.51 -9.09 5.95
C THR A 108 25.07 -8.66 6.29
N GLU A 109 24.84 -7.39 6.62
CA GLU A 109 23.49 -6.90 6.96
C GLU A 109 22.59 -6.74 5.73
N CYS A 110 23.16 -6.48 4.53
CA CYS A 110 22.39 -6.55 3.28
C CYS A 110 21.93 -7.99 2.99
N ILE A 111 22.83 -8.98 3.11
CA ILE A 111 22.50 -10.40 2.96
C ILE A 111 21.40 -10.84 3.94
N LYS A 112 21.53 -10.50 5.23
CA LYS A 112 20.48 -10.75 6.24
C LYS A 112 19.16 -10.09 5.87
N THR A 113 19.19 -8.87 5.33
CA THR A 113 18.00 -8.14 4.86
C THR A 113 17.32 -8.82 3.66
N TYR A 114 18.05 -9.62 2.87
CA TYR A 114 17.51 -10.35 1.72
C TYR A 114 17.06 -11.79 2.06
N ASN A 115 17.72 -12.47 3.00
CA ASN A 115 17.31 -13.79 3.48
C ASN A 115 16.25 -13.77 4.60
N SER A 116 16.08 -12.67 5.33
CA SER A 116 15.11 -12.62 6.44
C SER A 116 13.65 -12.73 5.98
N ASP A 117 12.91 -13.59 6.67
CA ASP A 117 11.45 -13.65 6.69
C ASP A 117 10.85 -12.45 7.45
N TRP A 118 9.58 -12.14 7.17
CA TRP A 118 8.92 -10.96 7.73
C TRP A 118 8.36 -11.22 9.14
N HIS A 119 8.67 -10.33 10.08
CA HIS A 119 8.19 -10.41 11.46
C HIS A 119 7.04 -9.42 11.66
N VAL A 120 5.81 -9.91 11.78
CA VAL A 120 4.59 -9.08 11.89
C VAL A 120 3.98 -9.20 13.29
N VAL A 121 3.34 -8.14 13.78
CA VAL A 121 2.46 -8.16 14.96
C VAL A 121 1.02 -8.03 14.47
N ASN A 122 0.17 -8.99 14.82
CA ASN A 122 -1.24 -9.02 14.45
C ASN A 122 -2.10 -8.76 15.69
N TYR A 123 -3.01 -7.79 15.62
CA TYR A 123 -3.97 -7.47 16.67
C TYR A 123 -5.29 -8.18 16.36
N LYS A 124 -5.85 -8.90 17.34
CA LYS A 124 -6.98 -9.82 17.12
C LYS A 124 -8.32 -9.11 16.89
N TYR A 125 -8.44 -7.88 17.36
CA TYR A 125 -9.68 -7.08 17.32
C TYR A 125 -9.49 -5.75 16.55
N GLU A 126 -8.56 -5.72 15.59
CA GLU A 126 -8.17 -4.50 14.88
C GLU A 126 -9.34 -3.81 14.16
N ASP A 127 -10.24 -4.58 13.55
CA ASP A 127 -11.43 -4.08 12.85
C ASP A 127 -12.41 -3.36 13.80
N PHE A 128 -12.30 -3.61 15.11
CA PHE A 128 -13.05 -2.92 16.17
C PHE A 128 -12.31 -1.69 16.73
N SER A 129 -11.07 -1.45 16.31
CA SER A 129 -10.26 -0.29 16.72
C SER A 129 -10.65 1.01 15.97
N GLY A 130 -11.49 0.90 14.95
CA GLY A 130 -11.88 2.00 14.06
C GLY A 130 -13.06 2.88 14.51
N GLU A 131 -13.53 3.73 13.60
CA GLU A 131 -14.87 4.34 13.69
C GLU A 131 -15.97 3.33 13.29
N PHE A 132 -17.24 3.65 13.52
CA PHE A 132 -18.37 2.79 13.17
C PHE A 132 -18.42 2.34 11.69
N ARG A 133 -17.82 3.12 10.76
CA ARG A 133 -17.73 2.77 9.33
C ARG A 133 -16.71 1.67 9.01
N GLN A 134 -15.81 1.38 9.95
CA GLN A 134 -14.72 0.41 9.81
C GLN A 134 -15.05 -0.94 10.48
N LEU A 135 -16.17 -1.04 11.22
CA LEU A 135 -16.64 -2.29 11.82
C LEU A 135 -16.88 -3.38 10.76
N PRO A 136 -16.65 -4.68 11.07
CA PRO A 136 -16.81 -5.77 10.11
C PRO A 136 -18.17 -5.84 9.42
N ASN A 137 -19.26 -5.70 10.19
CA ASN A 137 -20.62 -5.83 9.70
C ASN A 137 -21.14 -4.53 9.09
N LYS A 138 -20.85 -4.36 7.78
CA LYS A 138 -21.39 -3.26 6.96
C LYS A 138 -22.90 -3.41 6.81
N GLY A 139 -23.65 -2.58 7.55
CA GLY A 139 -25.11 -2.68 7.64
C GLY A 139 -25.84 -2.56 6.29
N THR A 140 -26.87 -3.38 6.11
CA THR A 140 -27.76 -3.36 4.95
C THR A 140 -28.56 -2.06 4.91
N LYS A 141 -28.74 -1.46 3.73
CA LYS A 141 -29.66 -0.33 3.57
C LYS A 141 -31.10 -0.80 3.78
N SER A 142 -31.83 -0.17 4.69
CA SER A 142 -33.30 -0.29 4.75
C SER A 142 -33.90 0.63 3.68
N GLU A 143 -34.60 0.08 2.69
CA GLU A 143 -35.11 0.86 1.56
C GLU A 143 -36.35 1.70 1.90
N LYS A 144 -37.10 1.33 2.95
CA LYS A 144 -38.22 2.11 3.49
C LYS A 144 -38.23 2.06 5.01
N LEU A 145 -38.75 3.12 5.63
CA LEU A 145 -39.07 3.13 7.06
C LEU A 145 -40.50 2.61 7.28
N PRO A 146 -40.76 1.85 8.36
CA PRO A 146 -42.13 1.55 8.79
C PRO A 146 -42.91 2.84 9.04
N VAL A 147 -44.18 2.87 8.62
CA VAL A 147 -45.09 3.95 9.01
C VAL A 147 -45.43 3.75 10.49
N HIS A 148 -45.12 4.75 11.31
CA HIS A 148 -45.47 4.75 12.73
C HIS A 148 -46.85 5.37 12.91
N VAL A 149 -47.77 4.58 13.46
CA VAL A 149 -49.03 5.03 14.08
C VAL A 149 -48.82 5.02 15.60
N TYR A 150 -49.32 6.02 16.29
CA TYR A 150 -49.18 6.20 17.73
C TYR A 150 -50.53 6.05 18.45
N GLU A 151 -50.48 5.70 19.73
CA GLU A 151 -51.67 5.57 20.59
C GLU A 151 -52.48 6.88 20.68
N VAL A 152 -51.86 8.04 20.39
CA VAL A 152 -52.55 9.34 20.30
C VAL A 152 -53.34 9.49 18.99
N ASP A 153 -52.88 8.87 17.91
CA ASP A 153 -53.63 8.81 16.64
C ASP A 153 -54.88 7.92 16.84
N GLU A 154 -54.78 6.87 17.67
CA GLU A 154 -55.93 6.07 18.11
C GLU A 154 -56.87 6.82 19.08
N GLU A 155 -56.46 7.92 19.71
CA GLU A 155 -57.32 8.72 20.60
C GLU A 155 -58.00 9.90 19.88
N ALA A 156 -57.41 10.40 18.80
CA ALA A 156 -58.02 11.44 17.96
C ALA A 156 -59.30 10.95 17.26
N ASP A 157 -59.33 9.68 16.86
CA ASP A 157 -60.45 9.06 16.14
C ASP A 157 -61.57 8.52 17.07
N LYS A 158 -61.52 8.77 18.40
CA LYS A 158 -62.47 8.19 19.36
C LYS A 158 -63.88 8.82 19.39
N ASP A 159 -64.09 9.98 18.75
CA ASP A 159 -65.40 10.63 18.65
C ASP A 159 -66.07 10.52 17.26
N GLU A 160 -65.37 10.05 16.20
CA GLU A 160 -65.94 9.87 14.85
C GLU A 160 -65.54 8.53 14.17
N ASP A 161 -65.98 7.38 14.70
CA ASP A 161 -66.66 6.35 13.88
C ASP A 161 -67.24 5.17 14.70
N ALA A 162 -68.51 5.27 15.09
CA ALA A 162 -69.26 4.17 15.70
C ALA A 162 -69.71 3.08 14.68
N ALA A 163 -68.89 2.83 13.64
CA ALA A 163 -69.33 2.21 12.39
C ALA A 163 -68.38 1.12 11.80
N SER A 164 -67.41 0.59 12.57
CA SER A 164 -66.43 -0.39 12.05
C SER A 164 -66.19 -1.64 12.91
N LEU A 165 -67.18 -2.09 13.69
CA LEU A 165 -67.16 -3.43 14.32
C LEU A 165 -67.81 -4.47 13.39
N GLY A 166 -67.07 -4.92 12.35
CA GLY A 166 -67.72 -5.69 11.28
C GLY A 166 -66.87 -6.49 10.28
N SER A 167 -65.65 -6.93 10.59
CA SER A 167 -65.03 -8.05 9.84
C SER A 167 -63.90 -8.76 10.60
N GLN A 168 -64.19 -9.95 11.14
CA GLN A 168 -63.18 -10.98 11.32
C GLN A 168 -63.25 -11.96 10.15
N LYS A 169 -62.09 -12.35 9.60
CA LYS A 169 -61.90 -13.35 8.53
C LYS A 169 -62.59 -12.99 7.19
N GLY A 170 -61.84 -12.39 6.27
CA GLY A 170 -62.28 -12.17 4.89
C GLY A 170 -61.42 -11.13 4.16
N GLY A 171 -60.19 -11.50 3.78
CA GLY A 171 -59.18 -10.58 3.25
C GLY A 171 -59.17 -10.45 1.72
N ILE A 172 -58.86 -9.25 1.22
CA ILE A 172 -58.49 -9.05 -0.20
C ILE A 172 -57.12 -9.71 -0.42
N THR A 173 -57.08 -10.75 -1.26
CA THR A 173 -55.90 -11.60 -1.49
C THR A 173 -55.03 -11.11 -2.65
N LYS A 174 -55.63 -10.53 -3.70
CA LYS A 174 -54.92 -9.84 -4.79
C LYS A 174 -55.82 -8.79 -5.43
N GLN A 175 -55.26 -7.68 -5.90
CA GLN A 175 -56.00 -6.69 -6.70
C GLN A 175 -55.14 -6.15 -7.86
N GLY A 176 -55.77 -5.64 -8.91
CA GLY A 176 -55.08 -5.10 -10.08
C GLY A 176 -55.96 -4.92 -11.31
N TRP A 177 -55.39 -4.35 -12.38
CA TRP A 177 -56.10 -4.12 -13.64
C TRP A 177 -56.04 -5.36 -14.55
N LEU A 178 -57.19 -5.77 -15.11
CA LEU A 178 -57.27 -6.79 -16.18
C LEU A 178 -58.27 -6.37 -17.27
N TYR A 179 -58.11 -6.92 -18.47
CA TYR A 179 -59.03 -6.74 -19.59
C TYR A 179 -60.03 -7.90 -19.63
N LYS A 180 -61.32 -7.61 -19.41
CA LYS A 180 -62.40 -8.61 -19.50
C LYS A 180 -62.99 -8.65 -20.91
N GLY A 181 -63.00 -9.83 -21.53
CA GLY A 181 -63.70 -10.10 -22.78
C GLY A 181 -65.23 -10.20 -22.61
N ASN A 182 -65.95 -10.06 -23.72
CA ASN A 182 -67.39 -10.34 -23.80
C ASN A 182 -67.62 -11.54 -24.72
N MET A 183 -68.31 -12.58 -24.24
CA MET A 183 -68.45 -13.87 -24.94
C MET A 183 -69.79 -14.05 -25.66
N ASN A 184 -70.78 -13.17 -25.43
CA ASN A 184 -72.17 -13.37 -25.88
C ASN A 184 -72.41 -12.99 -27.37
N SER A 185 -71.51 -13.34 -28.28
CA SER A 185 -71.71 -13.18 -29.73
C SER A 185 -70.88 -14.20 -30.52
N ALA A 186 -71.54 -15.11 -31.24
CA ALA A 186 -70.92 -16.20 -32.00
C ALA A 186 -70.31 -15.78 -33.36
N ILE A 187 -69.67 -14.61 -33.40
CA ILE A 187 -68.97 -14.07 -34.58
C ILE A 187 -67.57 -13.61 -34.15
N SER A 188 -66.57 -13.86 -35.00
CA SER A 188 -65.13 -13.78 -34.72
C SER A 188 -64.69 -12.57 -33.87
N VAL A 189 -63.97 -12.85 -32.77
CA VAL A 189 -63.40 -11.84 -31.87
C VAL A 189 -62.27 -11.09 -32.56
N THR A 190 -62.62 -10.02 -33.27
CA THR A 190 -61.68 -8.93 -33.59
C THR A 190 -61.46 -8.08 -32.32
N MET A 191 -60.31 -7.40 -32.21
CA MET A 191 -59.76 -6.90 -30.94
C MET A 191 -60.57 -5.80 -30.19
N ARG A 192 -61.79 -5.45 -30.62
CA ARG A 192 -62.60 -4.35 -30.06
C ARG A 192 -63.55 -4.71 -28.90
N SER A 193 -63.61 -5.97 -28.44
CA SER A 193 -64.60 -6.41 -27.43
C SER A 193 -64.11 -6.44 -25.96
N PHE A 194 -62.82 -6.27 -25.70
CA PHE A 194 -62.26 -6.29 -24.34
C PHE A 194 -62.43 -4.94 -23.62
N LYS A 195 -62.80 -4.95 -22.34
CA LYS A 195 -62.93 -3.76 -21.47
C LYS A 195 -62.00 -3.88 -20.27
N ARG A 196 -61.10 -2.91 -20.06
CA ARG A 196 -60.24 -2.83 -18.86
C ARG A 196 -61.11 -2.61 -17.61
N ARG A 197 -60.83 -3.34 -16.53
CA ARG A 197 -61.55 -3.31 -15.25
C ARG A 197 -60.54 -3.51 -14.12
N PHE A 198 -60.83 -2.95 -12.95
CA PHE A 198 -60.05 -3.24 -11.75
C PHE A 198 -60.68 -4.46 -11.05
N PHE A 199 -59.87 -5.46 -10.74
CA PHE A 199 -60.30 -6.74 -10.17
C PHE A 199 -59.81 -6.86 -8.74
N HIS A 200 -60.70 -7.28 -7.84
CA HIS A 200 -60.40 -7.63 -6.46
C HIS A 200 -60.70 -9.12 -6.27
N LEU A 201 -59.70 -9.88 -5.84
CA LEU A 201 -59.84 -11.26 -5.40
C LEU A 201 -59.97 -11.27 -3.88
N ILE A 202 -61.15 -11.63 -3.37
CA ILE A 202 -61.52 -11.52 -1.96
C ILE A 202 -61.91 -12.90 -1.43
N GLN A 203 -61.35 -13.29 -0.30
CA GLN A 203 -61.85 -14.46 0.44
C GLN A 203 -63.03 -14.04 1.31
N LEU A 204 -64.12 -14.80 1.29
CA LEU A 204 -65.27 -14.60 2.18
C LEU A 204 -65.07 -15.32 3.51
N GLY A 205 -65.94 -15.03 4.50
CA GLY A 205 -65.83 -15.58 5.86
C GLY A 205 -66.11 -17.08 6.01
N ASP A 206 -66.71 -17.71 4.97
CA ASP A 206 -66.88 -19.16 4.82
C ASP A 206 -65.66 -19.86 4.19
N GLY A 207 -64.65 -19.08 3.76
CA GLY A 207 -63.44 -19.57 3.10
C GLY A 207 -63.48 -19.53 1.58
N SER A 208 -64.65 -19.31 0.95
CA SER A 208 -64.82 -19.22 -0.51
C SER A 208 -64.11 -18.01 -1.13
N TYR A 209 -63.89 -18.01 -2.44
CA TYR A 209 -63.20 -16.91 -3.14
C TYR A 209 -64.02 -16.27 -4.25
N ASN A 210 -64.19 -14.95 -4.15
CA ASN A 210 -64.86 -14.11 -5.15
C ASN A 210 -63.90 -13.17 -5.87
N LEU A 211 -63.94 -13.22 -7.20
CA LEU A 211 -63.21 -12.33 -8.09
C LEU A 211 -64.16 -11.23 -8.61
N ASN A 212 -64.26 -10.15 -7.84
CA ASN A 212 -65.11 -8.98 -8.11
C ASN A 212 -64.42 -8.03 -9.11
N PHE A 213 -65.17 -7.39 -10.00
CA PHE A 213 -64.61 -6.40 -10.94
C PHE A 213 -65.39 -5.07 -11.00
N TYR A 214 -64.64 -3.98 -11.02
CA TYR A 214 -65.11 -2.60 -10.96
C TYR A 214 -64.74 -1.85 -12.25
N LYS A 215 -65.49 -0.81 -12.59
CA LYS A 215 -65.22 0.03 -13.77
C LYS A 215 -63.89 0.80 -13.62
N ASP A 216 -63.60 1.20 -12.40
CA ASP A 216 -62.53 2.11 -11.98
C ASP A 216 -61.83 1.53 -10.74
N GLU A 217 -60.58 1.93 -10.47
CA GLU A 217 -59.82 1.52 -9.27
C GLU A 217 -60.33 2.17 -7.98
N LYS A 218 -61.00 3.33 -8.10
CA LYS A 218 -61.80 3.90 -7.02
C LYS A 218 -63.10 3.08 -6.87
N ILE A 219 -63.12 2.23 -5.85
CA ILE A 219 -64.18 1.25 -5.55
C ILE A 219 -65.56 1.95 -5.59
N SER A 220 -66.39 1.57 -6.56
CA SER A 220 -67.83 1.89 -6.51
C SER A 220 -68.46 0.98 -5.46
N LYS A 221 -69.42 1.48 -4.66
CA LYS A 221 -70.05 0.69 -3.57
C LYS A 221 -70.66 -0.65 -4.04
N GLU A 222 -70.91 -0.82 -5.33
CA GLU A 222 -71.30 -2.10 -5.95
C GLU A 222 -70.31 -2.48 -7.07
N PRO A 223 -69.89 -3.76 -7.18
CA PRO A 223 -69.11 -4.25 -8.31
C PRO A 223 -69.92 -4.23 -9.61
N LYS A 224 -69.24 -4.20 -10.77
CA LYS A 224 -69.86 -4.40 -12.09
C LYS A 224 -70.03 -5.87 -12.47
N GLY A 225 -69.67 -6.76 -11.56
CA GLY A 225 -69.93 -8.20 -11.59
C GLY A 225 -68.94 -8.94 -10.69
N SER A 226 -69.29 -10.18 -10.37
CA SER A 226 -68.51 -11.10 -9.52
C SER A 226 -68.35 -12.43 -10.25
N ILE A 227 -67.19 -13.05 -10.11
CA ILE A 227 -66.92 -14.40 -10.60
C ILE A 227 -66.61 -15.26 -9.36
N PHE A 228 -67.50 -16.21 -9.07
CA PHE A 228 -67.42 -17.10 -7.91
C PHE A 228 -66.47 -18.25 -8.22
N LEU A 229 -65.28 -18.28 -7.62
CA LEU A 229 -64.21 -19.21 -8.02
C LEU A 229 -64.46 -20.65 -7.58
N ASP A 230 -65.29 -20.88 -6.57
CA ASP A 230 -65.74 -22.21 -6.15
C ASP A 230 -66.46 -22.98 -7.28
N SER A 231 -67.08 -22.25 -8.22
CA SER A 231 -67.68 -22.80 -9.44
C SER A 231 -66.71 -22.85 -10.64
N CYS A 232 -65.44 -22.50 -10.47
CA CYS A 232 -64.41 -22.54 -11.52
C CYS A 232 -63.67 -23.89 -11.49
N MET A 233 -63.59 -24.56 -12.65
CA MET A 233 -62.92 -25.85 -12.83
C MET A 233 -61.42 -25.72 -13.11
N GLY A 234 -60.91 -24.52 -13.43
CA GLY A 234 -59.50 -24.31 -13.74
C GLY A 234 -59.23 -23.07 -14.60
N VAL A 235 -57.97 -22.63 -14.58
CA VAL A 235 -57.47 -21.49 -15.37
C VAL A 235 -56.57 -21.98 -16.51
N VAL A 236 -56.88 -21.59 -17.75
CA VAL A 236 -56.14 -22.00 -18.96
C VAL A 236 -55.63 -20.78 -19.71
N GLN A 237 -54.32 -20.70 -19.97
CA GLN A 237 -53.77 -19.63 -20.82
C GLN A 237 -54.29 -19.76 -22.27
N ASN A 238 -54.72 -18.65 -22.86
CA ASN A 238 -55.36 -18.62 -24.19
C ASN A 238 -54.85 -17.43 -25.03
N ASN A 239 -53.53 -17.43 -25.26
CA ASN A 239 -52.81 -16.42 -26.05
C ASN A 239 -53.28 -16.27 -27.52
N LYS A 240 -54.24 -17.10 -28.00
CA LYS A 240 -54.81 -17.00 -29.34
C LYS A 240 -55.83 -15.86 -29.50
N VAL A 241 -56.42 -15.34 -28.41
CA VAL A 241 -57.49 -14.32 -28.48
C VAL A 241 -57.01 -12.92 -28.12
N LYS A 242 -56.05 -12.79 -27.20
CA LYS A 242 -55.21 -11.61 -26.97
C LYS A 242 -53.87 -12.10 -26.41
N ARG A 243 -52.77 -11.36 -26.62
CA ARG A 243 -51.50 -11.61 -25.93
C ARG A 243 -51.68 -11.43 -24.41
N PHE A 244 -51.08 -12.32 -23.62
CA PHE A 244 -51.19 -12.39 -22.16
C PHE A 244 -52.63 -12.64 -21.65
N ALA A 245 -53.39 -13.45 -22.39
CA ALA A 245 -54.78 -13.81 -22.06
C ALA A 245 -54.91 -15.19 -21.41
N PHE A 246 -55.88 -15.32 -20.52
CA PHE A 246 -56.23 -16.56 -19.84
C PHE A 246 -57.76 -16.67 -19.64
N GLU A 247 -58.24 -17.89 -19.56
CA GLU A 247 -59.65 -18.26 -19.53
C GLU A 247 -59.96 -18.97 -18.20
N LEU A 248 -60.91 -18.42 -17.44
CA LEU A 248 -61.53 -19.11 -16.30
C LEU A 248 -62.68 -19.97 -16.83
N LYS A 249 -62.66 -21.28 -16.60
CA LYS A 249 -63.70 -22.20 -17.06
C LYS A 249 -64.60 -22.59 -15.91
N MET A 250 -65.91 -22.40 -16.07
CA MET A 250 -66.90 -22.62 -15.02
C MET A 250 -67.57 -23.99 -15.16
N GLN A 251 -68.10 -24.54 -14.05
CA GLN A 251 -68.78 -25.85 -14.02
C GLN A 251 -70.04 -25.90 -14.89
N ASP A 252 -70.71 -24.76 -15.10
CA ASP A 252 -71.88 -24.61 -15.99
C ASP A 252 -71.51 -24.57 -17.49
N LYS A 253 -70.22 -24.75 -17.82
CA LYS A 253 -69.60 -24.62 -19.15
C LYS A 253 -69.54 -23.19 -19.70
N SER A 254 -69.86 -22.17 -18.91
CA SER A 254 -69.50 -20.78 -19.24
C SER A 254 -68.00 -20.56 -19.07
N SER A 255 -67.46 -19.49 -19.69
CA SER A 255 -66.08 -19.08 -19.44
C SER A 255 -65.89 -17.57 -19.42
N TYR A 256 -64.92 -17.13 -18.61
CA TYR A 256 -64.54 -15.72 -18.49
C TYR A 256 -63.12 -15.54 -19.03
N LEU A 257 -63.03 -14.93 -20.21
CA LEU A 257 -61.77 -14.59 -20.85
C LEU A 257 -61.22 -13.26 -20.29
N LEU A 258 -60.03 -13.32 -19.69
CA LEU A 258 -59.29 -12.22 -19.08
C LEU A 258 -57.93 -12.04 -19.77
N ALA A 259 -57.30 -10.88 -19.59
CA ALA A 259 -55.91 -10.67 -20.01
C ALA A 259 -55.24 -9.56 -19.19
N ALA A 260 -53.94 -9.74 -18.92
CA ALA A 260 -53.11 -8.75 -18.23
C ALA A 260 -52.55 -7.68 -19.20
N ASP A 261 -51.73 -6.76 -18.68
CA ASP A 261 -50.94 -5.83 -19.49
C ASP A 261 -49.55 -6.41 -19.84
N CYS A 262 -48.98 -7.29 -19.01
CA CYS A 262 -47.75 -8.03 -19.34
C CYS A 262 -47.78 -9.54 -18.99
N GLU A 263 -46.75 -10.26 -19.42
CA GLU A 263 -46.58 -11.72 -19.23
C GLU A 263 -46.46 -12.08 -17.74
N LEU A 264 -45.62 -11.35 -17.00
CA LEU A 264 -45.38 -11.55 -15.57
C LEU A 264 -46.68 -11.39 -14.74
N GLU A 265 -47.47 -10.36 -15.02
CA GLU A 265 -48.79 -10.17 -14.40
C GLU A 265 -49.74 -11.34 -14.70
N MET A 266 -49.79 -11.82 -15.95
CA MET A 266 -50.59 -12.99 -16.31
C MET A 266 -50.15 -14.21 -15.50
N GLU A 267 -48.85 -14.48 -15.41
CA GLU A 267 -48.32 -15.63 -14.66
C GLU A 267 -48.62 -15.51 -13.16
N GLU A 268 -48.47 -14.33 -12.56
CA GLU A 268 -48.88 -14.09 -11.17
C GLU A 268 -50.39 -14.33 -10.95
N TRP A 269 -51.25 -13.80 -11.82
CA TRP A 269 -52.70 -13.96 -11.70
C TRP A 269 -53.12 -15.42 -11.88
N VAL A 270 -52.61 -16.11 -12.90
CA VAL A 270 -52.89 -17.53 -13.17
C VAL A 270 -52.38 -18.40 -12.02
N THR A 271 -51.19 -18.13 -11.48
CA THR A 271 -50.62 -18.88 -10.34
C THR A 271 -51.41 -18.64 -9.06
N THR A 272 -51.80 -17.39 -8.78
CA THR A 272 -52.62 -17.05 -7.60
C THR A 272 -53.97 -17.76 -7.65
N LEU A 273 -54.65 -17.71 -8.81
CA LEU A 273 -55.96 -18.32 -9.00
C LEU A 273 -55.90 -19.85 -8.96
N ASN A 274 -54.92 -20.48 -9.64
CA ASN A 274 -54.76 -21.94 -9.57
C ASN A 274 -54.42 -22.43 -8.15
N LYS A 275 -53.61 -21.68 -7.37
CA LYS A 275 -53.36 -22.01 -5.96
C LYS A 275 -54.64 -21.96 -5.12
N ILE A 276 -55.52 -20.99 -5.36
CA ILE A 276 -56.82 -20.88 -4.69
C ILE A 276 -57.76 -22.03 -5.07
N LEU A 277 -57.83 -22.40 -6.36
CA LEU A 277 -58.63 -23.55 -6.80
C LEU A 277 -58.12 -24.87 -6.21
N GLN A 278 -56.80 -25.03 -6.06
CA GLN A 278 -56.21 -26.17 -5.37
C GLN A 278 -56.54 -26.18 -3.87
N LEU A 279 -56.45 -25.04 -3.18
CA LEU A 279 -56.84 -24.94 -1.76
C LEU A 279 -58.32 -25.25 -1.53
N ASN A 280 -59.22 -24.78 -2.40
CA ASN A 280 -60.65 -25.14 -2.36
C ASN A 280 -60.85 -26.66 -2.56
N PHE A 281 -60.09 -27.29 -3.47
CA PHE A 281 -60.17 -28.73 -3.70
C PHE A 281 -59.61 -29.56 -2.53
N GLU A 282 -58.54 -29.09 -1.90
CA GLU A 282 -57.94 -29.73 -0.71
C GLU A 282 -58.84 -29.59 0.53
N ALA A 283 -59.48 -28.43 0.73
CA ALA A 283 -60.47 -28.21 1.79
C ALA A 283 -61.68 -29.17 1.63
N ALA A 284 -62.25 -29.25 0.42
CA ALA A 284 -63.34 -30.17 0.10
C ALA A 284 -62.98 -31.67 0.21
N MET A 285 -61.69 -32.00 0.25
CA MET A 285 -61.18 -33.36 0.53
C MET A 285 -60.94 -33.62 2.03
N GLN A 286 -60.55 -32.61 2.80
CA GLN A 286 -60.33 -32.75 4.25
C GLN A 286 -61.65 -32.86 5.03
N GLU A 287 -62.71 -32.19 4.58
CA GLU A 287 -64.03 -32.24 5.23
C GLU A 287 -64.68 -33.65 5.25
N LYS A 288 -64.12 -34.62 4.49
CA LYS A 288 -64.54 -36.03 4.47
C LYS A 288 -63.63 -37.00 5.24
N ARG A 289 -62.66 -36.52 6.05
CA ARG A 289 -61.61 -37.41 6.60
C ARG A 289 -61.25 -37.29 8.08
N ASN A 290 -62.01 -36.56 8.89
CA ASN A 290 -61.88 -36.58 10.35
C ASN A 290 -63.08 -37.30 10.99
N GLY A 291 -62.87 -38.53 11.47
CA GLY A 291 -63.87 -39.30 12.20
C GLY A 291 -63.24 -40.45 13.00
N GLU A 292 -63.45 -40.40 14.33
CA GLU A 292 -63.29 -41.46 15.35
C GLU A 292 -61.91 -42.09 15.64
N SER A 293 -61.76 -42.52 16.91
CA SER A 293 -60.80 -43.52 17.45
C SER A 293 -59.30 -43.14 17.54
N HIS A 294 -58.54 -43.54 18.58
CA HIS A 294 -58.87 -43.92 19.97
C HIS A 294 -57.62 -43.68 20.87
N GLU A 295 -57.76 -43.80 22.20
CA GLU A 295 -56.65 -43.77 23.17
C GLU A 295 -56.03 -45.19 23.40
N ASP A 296 -55.25 -45.34 24.48
CA ASP A 296 -54.45 -46.51 24.97
C ASP A 296 -52.96 -46.45 24.53
N ASP A 297 -51.92 -46.71 25.36
CA ASP A 297 -51.78 -46.92 26.81
C ASP A 297 -50.25 -46.83 27.18
N GLU A 298 -49.71 -46.83 28.41
CA GLU A 298 -50.23 -46.85 29.79
C GLU A 298 -49.17 -46.17 30.74
N GLN A 299 -49.57 -45.82 31.98
CA GLN A 299 -48.85 -45.78 33.28
C GLN A 299 -47.30 -45.78 33.40
N SER A 300 -46.65 -45.28 34.48
CA SER A 300 -46.97 -44.41 35.65
C SER A 300 -45.62 -44.13 36.38
N LYS A 301 -45.45 -43.45 37.53
CA LYS A 301 -46.26 -42.73 38.56
C LYS A 301 -45.35 -41.55 39.05
N MET A 302 -45.44 -40.83 40.19
CA MET A 302 -46.16 -40.86 41.48
C MET A 302 -46.25 -39.37 41.91
N GLU A 303 -47.42 -38.79 42.22
CA GLU A 303 -48.04 -38.65 43.56
C GLU A 303 -47.09 -38.20 44.68
N SER A 304 -47.39 -37.22 45.55
CA SER A 304 -48.48 -36.21 45.65
C SER A 304 -48.01 -35.09 46.65
N SER A 305 -48.69 -34.00 47.01
CA SER A 305 -50.10 -33.58 46.98
C SER A 305 -50.25 -32.05 46.81
N LEU A 306 -51.47 -31.59 46.50
CA LEU A 306 -51.84 -30.17 46.33
C LEU A 306 -51.90 -29.38 47.66
N SER A 307 -51.74 -28.05 47.57
CA SER A 307 -52.77 -27.12 48.09
C SER A 307 -52.69 -25.71 47.45
N SER A 308 -53.83 -25.01 47.42
CA SER A 308 -54.02 -23.55 47.20
C SER A 308 -53.59 -22.92 45.86
N LEU A 309 -54.47 -23.08 44.86
CA LEU A 309 -54.96 -22.04 43.94
C LEU A 309 -54.62 -20.57 44.34
N ASP A 310 -53.62 -19.95 43.69
CA ASP A 310 -53.51 -18.47 43.56
C ASP A 310 -52.53 -17.95 42.47
N SER A 311 -51.91 -18.84 41.67
CA SER A 311 -50.70 -18.51 40.90
C SER A 311 -50.88 -18.17 39.40
N TYR A 312 -52.10 -18.23 38.85
CA TYR A 312 -52.30 -18.27 37.38
C TYR A 312 -52.57 -16.93 36.68
N PHE A 313 -52.91 -15.87 37.40
CA PHE A 313 -53.11 -14.54 36.79
C PHE A 313 -51.83 -13.82 36.29
N PRO A 314 -50.66 -13.96 36.95
CA PRO A 314 -49.42 -13.31 36.49
C PRO A 314 -48.94 -13.79 35.12
N GLU A 315 -49.08 -15.07 34.77
CA GLU A 315 -48.48 -15.62 33.55
C GLU A 315 -49.22 -15.20 32.28
N ILE A 316 -50.55 -15.12 32.29
CA ILE A 316 -51.31 -14.60 31.13
C ILE A 316 -51.02 -13.10 30.95
N ALA A 317 -51.06 -12.31 32.02
CA ALA A 317 -50.74 -10.88 31.96
C ALA A 317 -49.30 -10.61 31.51
N LYS A 318 -48.36 -11.51 31.83
CA LYS A 318 -46.97 -11.48 31.35
C LYS A 318 -46.86 -11.92 29.89
N SER A 319 -47.52 -13.01 29.49
CA SER A 319 -47.52 -13.49 28.10
C SER A 319 -48.13 -12.50 27.13
N THR A 320 -49.22 -11.81 27.49
CA THR A 320 -49.80 -10.75 26.65
C THR A 320 -48.84 -9.56 26.53
N ARG A 321 -48.24 -9.11 27.64
CA ARG A 321 -47.22 -8.04 27.62
C ARG A 321 -45.96 -8.45 26.84
N ASP A 322 -45.52 -9.70 26.92
CA ASP A 322 -44.35 -10.20 26.19
C ASP A 322 -44.66 -10.36 24.69
N ALA A 323 -45.91 -10.66 24.32
CA ALA A 323 -46.38 -10.65 22.94
C ALA A 323 -46.53 -9.22 22.37
N GLU A 324 -47.11 -8.30 23.13
CA GLU A 324 -47.19 -6.87 22.80
C GLU A 324 -45.78 -6.26 22.69
N MET A 325 -44.86 -6.60 23.61
CA MET A 325 -43.46 -6.19 23.55
C MET A 325 -42.75 -6.77 22.31
N LYS A 326 -43.05 -8.02 21.91
CA LYS A 326 -42.52 -8.60 20.66
C LYS A 326 -43.02 -7.82 19.45
N PHE A 327 -44.34 -7.71 19.24
CA PHE A 327 -44.95 -6.97 18.12
C PHE A 327 -44.52 -5.49 18.09
N LYS A 328 -44.53 -4.80 19.24
CA LYS A 328 -44.01 -3.44 19.35
C LYS A 328 -42.49 -3.37 19.16
N SER A 329 -41.72 -4.46 19.19
CA SER A 329 -40.26 -4.45 18.95
C SER A 329 -39.83 -4.83 17.53
N GLU A 330 -40.55 -5.70 16.83
CA GLU A 330 -40.18 -6.16 15.48
C GLU A 330 -40.32 -5.06 14.41
N SER A 331 -41.15 -4.04 14.68
CA SER A 331 -41.33 -2.84 13.84
C SER A 331 -40.32 -1.70 14.13
N ARG A 332 -39.37 -1.87 15.07
CA ARG A 332 -38.50 -0.77 15.56
C ARG A 332 -37.10 -0.79 14.96
N VAL A 333 -36.83 0.15 14.05
CA VAL A 333 -35.48 0.44 13.54
C VAL A 333 -34.61 1.04 14.67
N LYS A 334 -33.32 0.64 14.76
CA LYS A 334 -32.33 1.27 15.66
C LYS A 334 -32.15 2.75 15.29
N LEU A 335 -32.21 3.66 16.27
CA LEU A 335 -32.14 5.11 16.06
C LEU A 335 -30.98 5.54 15.15
N PHE A 336 -29.79 5.00 15.38
CA PHE A 336 -28.59 5.37 14.62
C PHE A 336 -28.56 4.89 13.16
N VAL A 337 -29.46 4.00 12.72
CA VAL A 337 -29.64 3.67 11.29
C VAL A 337 -30.27 4.84 10.53
N LEU A 338 -30.91 5.77 11.24
CA LEU A 338 -31.51 6.99 10.69
C LEU A 338 -30.51 8.14 10.56
N ASP A 339 -29.28 7.98 11.07
CA ASP A 339 -28.28 9.05 11.05
C ASP A 339 -27.70 9.26 9.62
N PRO A 340 -27.71 10.50 9.09
CA PRO A 340 -27.20 10.76 7.73
C PRO A 340 -25.73 10.37 7.50
N ASP A 341 -24.91 10.29 8.54
CA ASP A 341 -23.49 9.93 8.43
C ASP A 341 -23.24 8.43 8.60
N ALA A 342 -24.26 7.68 9.06
CA ALA A 342 -24.33 6.22 9.02
C ALA A 342 -24.91 5.69 7.70
N GLN A 343 -25.83 6.43 7.07
CA GLN A 343 -26.39 6.08 5.76
C GLN A 343 -25.43 6.37 4.59
N LYS A 344 -24.45 7.25 4.78
CA LYS A 344 -23.36 7.51 3.81
C LYS A 344 -22.27 6.45 3.92
N LEU A 345 -22.16 5.63 2.88
CA LEU A 345 -21.03 4.69 2.68
C LEU A 345 -19.77 5.45 2.21
N ASP A 346 -19.24 6.31 3.07
CA ASP A 346 -17.95 6.97 2.86
C ASP A 346 -16.82 6.07 3.38
N PHE A 347 -16.05 5.50 2.44
CA PHE A 347 -14.89 4.65 2.70
C PHE A 347 -13.55 5.38 2.50
N SER A 348 -13.55 6.70 2.26
CA SER A 348 -12.32 7.48 2.02
C SER A 348 -11.36 7.52 3.22
N GLY A 349 -11.86 7.25 4.43
CA GLY A 349 -11.08 7.16 5.67
C GLY A 349 -10.57 5.77 6.03
N ILE A 350 -10.54 4.79 5.12
CA ILE A 350 -9.86 3.50 5.34
C ILE A 350 -8.39 3.64 4.94
N GLU A 351 -7.45 3.34 5.84
CA GLU A 351 -6.03 3.33 5.48
C GLU A 351 -5.73 2.25 4.43
N PRO A 352 -4.90 2.52 3.41
CA PRO A 352 -4.56 1.55 2.38
C PRO A 352 -3.75 0.39 2.95
N GLU A 353 -3.99 -0.82 2.43
CA GLU A 353 -3.34 -2.03 2.91
C GLU A 353 -1.80 -1.94 2.78
N VAL A 354 -1.11 -1.96 3.92
CA VAL A 354 0.35 -1.96 3.96
C VAL A 354 0.88 -3.32 3.51
N LYS A 355 1.49 -3.33 2.32
CA LYS A 355 2.16 -4.47 1.66
C LYS A 355 3.63 -4.62 2.11
N PRO A 356 4.26 -5.80 1.91
CA PRO A 356 5.71 -5.95 2.07
C PRO A 356 6.46 -5.19 0.96
N PHE A 357 7.79 -5.16 1.05
CA PHE A 357 8.62 -4.65 -0.06
C PHE A 357 8.51 -5.58 -1.28
N GLU A 358 8.10 -5.01 -2.42
CA GLU A 358 7.91 -5.68 -3.70
C GLU A 358 8.86 -5.04 -4.75
N GLU A 359 9.42 -5.85 -5.65
CA GLU A 359 10.20 -5.35 -6.80
C GLU A 359 9.26 -4.64 -7.79
N LYS A 360 9.23 -3.31 -7.74
CA LYS A 360 8.58 -2.48 -8.77
C LYS A 360 9.50 -2.36 -9.97
N PHE A 361 8.91 -2.27 -11.14
CA PHE A 361 9.61 -2.06 -12.40
C PHE A 361 8.94 -0.95 -13.18
N GLY A 362 9.70 -0.33 -14.09
CA GLY A 362 9.15 0.58 -15.08
C GLY A 362 8.24 -0.10 -16.10
N LYS A 363 7.99 0.60 -17.21
CA LYS A 363 7.26 0.08 -18.35
C LYS A 363 8.04 -1.07 -18.98
N LYS A 364 7.61 -2.33 -18.72
CA LYS A 364 8.24 -3.53 -19.28
C LYS A 364 7.88 -3.75 -20.75
N ILE A 365 8.90 -3.98 -21.57
CA ILE A 365 8.82 -4.12 -23.02
C ILE A 365 9.44 -5.45 -23.42
N LEU A 366 8.67 -6.31 -24.10
CA LEU A 366 9.16 -7.55 -24.69
C LEU A 366 9.68 -7.26 -26.10
N VAL A 367 10.92 -7.65 -26.39
CA VAL A 367 11.55 -7.51 -27.71
C VAL A 367 11.96 -8.90 -28.18
N LYS A 368 11.50 -9.29 -29.38
CA LYS A 368 11.80 -10.60 -30.00
C LYS A 368 12.59 -10.38 -31.28
N CYS A 369 13.74 -11.02 -31.37
CA CYS A 369 14.64 -10.94 -32.51
C CYS A 369 14.39 -12.14 -33.43
N ASN A 370 13.75 -11.88 -34.57
CA ASN A 370 13.29 -12.93 -35.47
C ASN A 370 14.41 -13.33 -36.43
N ASP A 371 14.89 -12.37 -37.24
CA ASP A 371 15.87 -12.57 -38.31
C ASP A 371 16.75 -11.34 -38.57
N LEU A 372 17.96 -11.58 -39.12
CA LEU A 372 18.83 -10.58 -39.73
C LEU A 372 19.34 -11.13 -41.07
N SER A 373 18.79 -10.61 -42.17
CA SER A 373 19.09 -11.07 -43.53
C SER A 373 19.67 -9.93 -44.37
N PHE A 374 20.88 -10.10 -44.88
CA PHE A 374 21.44 -9.20 -45.90
C PHE A 374 21.06 -9.65 -47.31
N ASN A 375 21.09 -8.76 -48.30
CA ASN A 375 20.81 -9.14 -49.70
C ASN A 375 21.88 -10.08 -50.28
N LEU A 376 23.13 -9.99 -49.81
CA LEU A 376 24.22 -10.85 -50.27
C LEU A 376 24.18 -12.22 -49.55
N GLN A 377 23.52 -13.18 -50.18
CA GLN A 377 23.29 -14.52 -49.63
C GLN A 377 23.86 -15.64 -50.52
N SER A 378 24.11 -16.81 -49.93
CA SER A 378 24.46 -18.03 -50.65
C SER A 378 24.25 -19.27 -49.78
N CYS A 379 24.37 -20.46 -50.37
CA CYS A 379 24.47 -21.69 -49.58
C CYS A 379 25.85 -21.79 -48.92
N VAL A 380 25.87 -21.97 -47.59
CA VAL A 380 27.11 -22.09 -46.80
C VAL A 380 27.56 -23.56 -46.64
N ALA A 381 26.65 -24.51 -46.83
CA ALA A 381 26.91 -25.94 -46.70
C ALA A 381 27.86 -26.45 -47.79
N GLU A 382 28.68 -27.46 -47.47
CA GLU A 382 29.79 -27.90 -48.32
C GLU A 382 29.37 -28.75 -49.53
N ASN A 383 28.16 -29.30 -49.48
CA ASN A 383 27.49 -30.01 -50.57
C ASN A 383 26.62 -29.10 -51.48
N GLU A 384 26.56 -27.79 -51.20
CA GLU A 384 25.69 -26.80 -51.87
C GLU A 384 24.16 -27.05 -51.78
N GLU A 385 23.68 -28.20 -51.30
CA GLU A 385 22.24 -28.54 -51.11
C GLU A 385 21.58 -27.90 -49.87
N GLY A 386 22.24 -26.95 -49.20
CA GLY A 386 21.74 -26.25 -48.02
C GLY A 386 20.84 -25.04 -48.33
N PRO A 387 20.15 -24.48 -47.31
CA PRO A 387 19.38 -23.26 -47.48
C PRO A 387 20.28 -22.06 -47.80
N THR A 388 19.74 -21.11 -48.56
CA THR A 388 20.33 -19.79 -48.80
C THR A 388 20.36 -19.00 -47.48
N THR A 389 21.54 -18.55 -47.06
CA THR A 389 21.74 -17.79 -45.82
C THR A 389 22.68 -16.60 -46.06
N ASN A 390 22.85 -15.73 -45.05
CA ASN A 390 24.00 -14.82 -45.02
C ASN A 390 25.30 -15.60 -45.29
N VAL A 391 26.21 -15.02 -46.08
CA VAL A 391 27.48 -15.66 -46.48
C VAL A 391 28.55 -15.69 -45.38
N GLU A 392 28.29 -15.09 -44.22
CA GLU A 392 29.18 -15.05 -43.08
C GLU A 392 28.43 -14.76 -41.76
N PRO A 393 29.02 -15.05 -40.59
CA PRO A 393 28.40 -14.79 -39.29
C PRO A 393 28.33 -13.31 -38.92
N PHE A 394 27.14 -12.87 -38.49
CA PHE A 394 26.85 -11.55 -37.95
C PHE A 394 26.26 -11.66 -36.54
N PHE A 395 26.57 -10.71 -35.66
CA PHE A 395 26.06 -10.69 -34.28
C PHE A 395 25.35 -9.37 -34.02
N VAL A 396 24.23 -9.42 -33.28
CA VAL A 396 23.44 -8.22 -32.96
C VAL A 396 23.54 -7.94 -31.47
N THR A 397 23.72 -6.67 -31.10
CA THR A 397 23.67 -6.20 -29.72
C THR A 397 22.59 -5.12 -29.61
N LEU A 398 21.63 -5.32 -28.71
CA LEU A 398 20.51 -4.41 -28.46
C LEU A 398 20.67 -3.67 -27.13
N SER A 399 20.46 -2.36 -27.10
CA SER A 399 20.32 -1.59 -25.85
C SER A 399 19.55 -0.28 -26.02
N LEU A 400 19.13 0.29 -24.89
CA LEU A 400 18.30 1.49 -24.82
C LEU A 400 19.12 2.76 -24.60
N PHE A 401 18.77 3.80 -25.35
CA PHE A 401 19.37 5.13 -25.26
C PHE A 401 18.29 6.19 -25.04
N ASP A 402 18.53 7.06 -24.07
CA ASP A 402 17.70 8.21 -23.67
C ASP A 402 18.40 9.47 -24.16
N ILE A 403 17.91 10.06 -25.25
CA ILE A 403 18.51 11.27 -25.83
C ILE A 403 18.25 12.49 -24.92
N LYS A 404 17.08 12.53 -24.27
CA LYS A 404 16.62 13.68 -23.48
C LYS A 404 17.53 13.92 -22.28
N ASN A 405 18.01 12.85 -21.63
CA ASN A 405 18.99 12.90 -20.56
C ASN A 405 20.40 12.43 -21.02
N ASN A 406 20.64 12.39 -22.34
CA ASN A 406 21.91 12.13 -23.01
C ASN A 406 22.70 10.91 -22.46
N ARG A 407 22.07 9.72 -22.38
CA ARG A 407 22.66 8.53 -21.75
C ARG A 407 22.15 7.19 -22.32
N LYS A 408 22.93 6.12 -22.09
CA LYS A 408 22.48 4.72 -22.22
C LYS A 408 21.72 4.33 -20.94
N ILE A 409 20.59 3.60 -21.04
CA ILE A 409 19.69 3.30 -19.89
C ILE A 409 19.42 1.82 -19.65
N SER A 410 20.02 0.91 -20.43
CA SER A 410 19.98 -0.53 -20.16
C SER A 410 21.35 -1.16 -20.37
N ALA A 411 21.58 -2.34 -19.81
CA ALA A 411 22.65 -3.23 -20.27
C ALA A 411 22.51 -3.59 -21.77
N ASP A 412 23.58 -4.15 -22.36
CA ASP A 412 23.58 -4.74 -23.70
C ASP A 412 22.99 -6.17 -23.71
N PHE A 413 22.07 -6.43 -24.63
CA PHE A 413 21.54 -7.77 -24.93
C PHE A 413 22.15 -8.29 -26.23
N HIS A 414 23.01 -9.31 -26.12
CA HIS A 414 23.66 -9.94 -27.27
C HIS A 414 22.79 -11.05 -27.88
N VAL A 415 22.74 -11.11 -29.21
CA VAL A 415 21.87 -12.01 -29.99
C VAL A 415 22.65 -12.64 -31.14
N ASP A 416 22.48 -13.95 -31.31
CA ASP A 416 22.93 -14.70 -32.47
C ASP A 416 21.71 -15.17 -33.28
N LEU A 417 21.51 -14.54 -34.44
CA LEU A 417 20.45 -14.89 -35.40
C LEU A 417 20.93 -15.79 -36.54
N ASN A 418 22.21 -16.20 -36.53
CA ASN A 418 22.81 -16.97 -37.62
C ASN A 418 22.18 -18.36 -37.75
N HIS A 419 22.05 -18.82 -39.00
CA HIS A 419 21.70 -20.21 -39.28
C HIS A 419 22.83 -21.16 -38.83
N VAL A 420 22.49 -22.42 -38.52
CA VAL A 420 23.43 -23.41 -37.96
C VAL A 420 24.66 -23.63 -38.86
N SER A 421 24.48 -23.67 -40.19
CA SER A 421 25.57 -23.76 -41.16
C SER A 421 26.57 -22.59 -41.07
N VAL A 422 26.10 -21.39 -40.74
CA VAL A 422 26.93 -20.19 -40.57
C VAL A 422 27.68 -20.22 -39.24
N ARG A 423 27.05 -20.71 -38.16
CA ARG A 423 27.69 -20.88 -36.84
C ARG A 423 28.85 -21.88 -36.87
N HIS A 424 28.73 -22.93 -37.68
CA HIS A 424 29.82 -23.90 -37.88
C HIS A 424 31.09 -23.29 -38.50
N MET A 425 31.02 -22.12 -39.17
CA MET A 425 32.21 -21.46 -39.74
C MET A 425 33.24 -21.04 -38.67
N ILE A 426 32.80 -20.79 -37.43
CA ILE A 426 33.66 -20.40 -36.29
C ILE A 426 34.04 -21.63 -35.42
N SER A 427 33.31 -22.74 -35.57
CA SER A 427 33.33 -23.86 -34.62
C SER A 427 34.44 -24.88 -34.93
N ASN A 428 35.70 -24.57 -34.62
CA ASN A 428 36.81 -25.56 -34.58
C ASN A 428 38.08 -25.04 -33.85
N ALA A 429 38.03 -24.90 -32.51
CA ALA A 429 39.24 -24.66 -31.70
C ALA A 429 39.08 -25.00 -30.20
N THR A 430 38.07 -24.44 -29.54
CA THR A 430 38.16 -24.12 -28.09
C THR A 430 37.51 -25.12 -27.13
N GLN A 431 37.00 -26.27 -27.60
CA GLN A 431 36.30 -27.25 -26.74
C GLN A 431 37.21 -28.25 -26.01
N GLN A 432 38.53 -28.30 -26.29
CA GLN A 432 39.42 -29.36 -25.80
C GLN A 432 40.38 -28.96 -24.66
N LEU A 433 40.24 -27.77 -24.05
CA LEU A 433 41.25 -27.23 -23.12
C LEU A 433 40.71 -26.57 -21.83
N MET A 434 39.45 -26.82 -21.45
CA MET A 434 38.82 -26.22 -20.25
C MET A 434 38.12 -27.26 -19.32
N ASN A 435 38.51 -28.53 -19.37
CA ASN A 435 38.11 -29.53 -18.39
C ASN A 435 39.13 -29.62 -17.24
N ALA A 436 39.10 -28.65 -16.32
CA ALA A 436 39.83 -28.71 -15.05
C ALA A 436 39.14 -27.87 -13.95
N SER A 437 38.72 -28.56 -12.88
CA SER A 437 38.56 -28.13 -11.48
C SER A 437 38.44 -26.63 -11.13
N GLY A 438 37.33 -26.29 -10.47
CA GLY A 438 37.14 -25.03 -9.74
C GLY A 438 35.74 -24.96 -9.15
N ASP A 439 35.58 -25.19 -7.85
CA ASP A 439 34.29 -25.42 -7.19
C ASP A 439 33.49 -24.14 -6.91
N TYR A 440 33.03 -23.49 -7.99
CA TYR A 440 31.93 -22.54 -7.96
C TYR A 440 30.72 -23.15 -8.69
N LEU A 441 29.78 -23.73 -7.93
CA LEU A 441 28.47 -24.11 -8.46
C LEU A 441 27.71 -22.83 -8.85
N HIS A 442 27.63 -22.55 -10.15
CA HIS A 442 26.84 -21.44 -10.66
C HIS A 442 25.36 -21.82 -10.66
N ARG A 443 24.58 -21.25 -9.73
CA ARG A 443 23.15 -21.50 -9.45
C ARG A 443 22.26 -21.81 -10.68
N ALA A 444 22.53 -21.22 -11.84
CA ALA A 444 21.76 -21.47 -13.05
C ALA A 444 21.82 -22.95 -13.51
N GLN A 445 22.95 -23.64 -13.29
CA GLN A 445 23.22 -24.97 -13.87
C GLN A 445 22.39 -26.10 -13.23
N ASP A 446 22.04 -26.00 -11.94
CA ASP A 446 21.21 -27.00 -11.25
C ASP A 446 19.70 -26.90 -11.58
N ILE A 447 19.27 -25.77 -12.17
CA ILE A 447 17.85 -25.47 -12.42
C ILE A 447 17.55 -25.37 -13.93
N ILE A 448 18.48 -24.87 -14.74
CA ILE A 448 18.32 -24.64 -16.19
C ILE A 448 19.48 -25.28 -16.95
N HIS A 449 19.16 -26.12 -17.95
CA HIS A 449 20.16 -26.73 -18.81
C HIS A 449 20.86 -25.67 -19.68
N GLU A 450 22.19 -25.55 -19.57
CA GLU A 450 22.97 -24.42 -20.09
C GLU A 450 22.78 -24.17 -21.61
N SER A 451 22.54 -25.23 -22.40
CA SER A 451 22.29 -25.13 -23.85
C SER A 451 21.05 -24.30 -24.22
N ILE A 452 20.08 -24.15 -23.31
CA ILE A 452 18.87 -23.34 -23.53
C ILE A 452 19.22 -21.84 -23.46
N LEU A 453 20.25 -21.49 -22.68
CA LEU A 453 20.72 -20.10 -22.51
C LEU A 453 21.71 -19.68 -23.61
N GLN A 454 22.28 -20.62 -24.36
CA GLN A 454 23.38 -20.40 -25.31
C GLN A 454 23.03 -19.49 -26.52
N TYR A 455 21.76 -19.46 -26.95
CA TYR A 455 21.31 -18.73 -28.14
C TYR A 455 20.06 -17.87 -27.87
N PRO A 456 20.19 -16.80 -27.05
CA PRO A 456 19.07 -15.93 -26.70
C PRO A 456 18.49 -15.22 -27.93
N LYS A 457 17.16 -15.11 -27.98
CA LYS A 457 16.39 -14.39 -29.02
C LYS A 457 15.28 -13.47 -28.50
N GLN A 458 14.98 -13.50 -27.20
CA GLN A 458 13.92 -12.68 -26.60
C GLN A 458 14.42 -11.99 -25.33
N VAL A 459 14.11 -10.70 -25.18
CA VAL A 459 14.54 -9.86 -24.05
C VAL A 459 13.40 -9.02 -23.51
N ILE A 460 13.40 -8.81 -22.20
CA ILE A 460 12.58 -7.82 -21.51
C ILE A 460 13.48 -6.64 -21.13
N PHE A 461 13.12 -5.45 -21.60
CA PHE A 461 13.67 -4.19 -21.10
C PHE A 461 12.66 -3.55 -20.13
N SER A 462 13.16 -2.97 -19.05
CA SER A 462 12.38 -2.09 -18.17
C SER A 462 12.72 -0.60 -18.47
N VAL A 463 11.72 0.28 -18.36
CA VAL A 463 11.90 1.74 -18.50
C VAL A 463 11.08 2.48 -17.45
N THR A 464 11.74 2.97 -16.39
CA THR A 464 11.13 3.64 -15.24
C THR A 464 10.58 5.03 -15.57
N CYS A 465 11.18 5.72 -16.56
CA CYS A 465 10.78 7.06 -16.99
C CYS A 465 10.53 7.11 -18.51
N PRO A 466 9.40 6.59 -19.03
CA PRO A 466 9.19 6.47 -20.48
C PRO A 466 8.84 7.81 -21.17
N HIS A 467 9.44 8.10 -22.33
CA HIS A 467 9.12 9.25 -23.19
C HIS A 467 9.56 9.02 -24.66
N PRO A 468 9.11 9.84 -25.64
CA PRO A 468 9.31 9.60 -27.08
C PRO A 468 10.76 9.69 -27.60
N ASP A 469 11.71 10.07 -26.75
CA ASP A 469 13.13 10.24 -27.08
C ASP A 469 13.99 9.09 -26.53
N ILE A 470 13.35 7.98 -26.15
CA ILE A 470 13.98 6.71 -25.85
C ILE A 470 13.99 5.83 -27.12
N PHE A 471 15.18 5.37 -27.47
CA PHE A 471 15.47 4.60 -28.66
C PHE A 471 15.99 3.21 -28.29
N LEU A 472 15.51 2.20 -29.01
CA LEU A 472 16.16 0.89 -29.09
C LEU A 472 17.18 0.95 -30.23
N VAL A 473 18.45 0.72 -29.91
CA VAL A 473 19.56 0.68 -30.86
C VAL A 473 19.96 -0.77 -31.08
N ALA A 474 20.18 -1.14 -32.34
CA ALA A 474 20.83 -2.38 -32.75
C ALA A 474 22.21 -2.07 -33.32
N ARG A 475 23.26 -2.59 -32.68
CA ARG A 475 24.63 -2.65 -33.23
C ARG A 475 24.85 -4.01 -33.88
N ILE A 476 25.55 -4.04 -35.01
CA ILE A 476 25.86 -5.26 -35.76
C ILE A 476 27.38 -5.40 -35.88
N GLU A 477 27.88 -6.58 -35.50
CA GLU A 477 29.28 -7.00 -35.54
C GLU A 477 29.47 -8.13 -36.56
N LYS A 478 30.69 -8.32 -37.09
CA LYS A 478 31.10 -9.49 -37.87
C LYS A 478 32.49 -9.97 -37.45
N VAL A 479 32.96 -11.11 -37.94
CA VAL A 479 34.34 -11.58 -37.75
C VAL A 479 35.35 -10.63 -38.42
N LEU A 480 36.47 -10.37 -37.75
CA LEU A 480 37.54 -9.49 -38.20
C LEU A 480 38.14 -9.93 -39.56
N GLN A 481 38.16 -9.01 -40.53
CA GLN A 481 38.64 -9.27 -41.91
C GLN A 481 39.40 -8.11 -42.56
N GLY A 482 39.13 -6.86 -42.19
CA GLY A 482 39.63 -5.68 -42.91
C GLY A 482 39.00 -4.39 -42.37
N SER A 483 39.13 -3.29 -43.11
CA SER A 483 38.43 -2.05 -42.74
C SER A 483 36.91 -2.16 -42.94
N VAL A 484 36.13 -1.48 -42.11
CA VAL A 484 34.65 -1.54 -42.16
C VAL A 484 34.13 -1.13 -43.54
N THR A 485 34.72 -0.10 -44.16
CA THR A 485 34.36 0.37 -45.50
C THR A 485 34.55 -0.72 -46.57
N HIS A 486 35.70 -1.40 -46.59
CA HIS A 486 35.98 -2.49 -47.54
C HIS A 486 35.10 -3.72 -47.28
N CYS A 487 34.85 -4.05 -46.02
CA CYS A 487 34.01 -5.20 -45.65
C CYS A 487 32.52 -4.97 -45.96
N ALA A 488 32.05 -3.72 -45.95
CA ALA A 488 30.67 -3.37 -46.26
C ALA A 488 30.39 -3.22 -47.76
N GLU A 489 31.39 -2.86 -48.59
CA GLU A 489 31.20 -2.58 -50.02
C GLU A 489 30.43 -3.67 -50.81
N PRO A 490 30.65 -4.99 -50.60
CA PRO A 490 29.88 -6.04 -51.28
C PRO A 490 28.38 -6.04 -50.92
N TYR A 491 28.02 -5.54 -49.74
CA TYR A 491 26.66 -5.52 -49.20
C TYR A 491 25.91 -4.20 -49.49
N MET A 492 26.59 -3.20 -50.07
CA MET A 492 25.99 -1.90 -50.43
C MET A 492 25.52 -1.85 -51.89
N LYS A 493 25.75 -2.91 -52.68
CA LYS A 493 25.47 -2.97 -54.12
C LYS A 493 24.31 -3.90 -54.42
N SER A 494 23.32 -3.43 -55.16
CA SER A 494 22.10 -4.16 -55.52
C SER A 494 22.29 -5.10 -56.72
N SER A 495 23.35 -5.91 -56.71
CA SER A 495 23.67 -6.84 -57.81
C SER A 495 23.84 -8.26 -57.30
N ASP A 496 22.88 -9.13 -57.66
CA ASP A 496 22.76 -10.53 -57.24
C ASP A 496 23.79 -11.45 -57.93
N SER A 497 25.06 -11.04 -57.90
CA SER A 497 26.18 -11.79 -58.44
C SER A 497 26.54 -12.92 -57.47
N SER A 498 26.02 -14.11 -57.75
CA SER A 498 26.44 -15.36 -57.07
C SER A 498 27.98 -15.50 -57.01
N LYS A 499 28.70 -15.03 -58.03
CA LYS A 499 30.18 -14.96 -58.06
C LYS A 499 30.78 -14.04 -56.97
N VAL A 500 30.10 -12.94 -56.62
CA VAL A 500 30.50 -12.06 -55.50
C VAL A 500 30.15 -12.71 -54.16
N ALA A 501 28.96 -13.29 -54.02
CA ALA A 501 28.54 -13.99 -52.81
C ALA A 501 29.51 -15.14 -52.46
N GLN A 502 29.85 -15.98 -53.44
CA GLN A 502 30.84 -17.06 -53.29
C GLN A 502 32.25 -16.56 -52.99
N LYS A 503 32.67 -15.42 -53.57
CA LYS A 503 33.97 -14.79 -53.24
C LYS A 503 34.01 -14.32 -51.78
N VAL A 504 32.94 -13.70 -51.29
CA VAL A 504 32.83 -13.27 -49.89
C VAL A 504 32.76 -14.47 -48.95
N LEU A 505 31.93 -15.48 -49.25
CA LEU A 505 31.84 -16.74 -48.50
C LEU A 505 33.21 -17.43 -48.34
N LYS A 506 33.99 -17.54 -49.41
CA LYS A 506 35.32 -18.15 -49.37
C LYS A 506 36.29 -17.38 -48.46
N ASN A 507 36.31 -16.06 -48.57
CA ASN A 507 37.12 -15.20 -47.70
C ASN A 507 36.65 -15.30 -46.23
N ALA A 508 35.34 -15.35 -45.99
CA ALA A 508 34.76 -15.45 -44.67
C ALA A 508 35.04 -16.80 -44.00
N LYS A 509 34.96 -17.92 -44.72
CA LYS A 509 35.38 -19.25 -44.20
C LYS A 509 36.85 -19.23 -43.76
N GLN A 510 37.76 -18.68 -44.58
CA GLN A 510 39.18 -18.52 -44.22
C GLN A 510 39.39 -17.61 -43.01
N ALA A 511 38.62 -16.52 -42.90
CA ALA A 511 38.71 -15.59 -41.78
C ALA A 511 38.17 -16.19 -40.47
N CYS A 512 37.03 -16.89 -40.50
CA CYS A 512 36.46 -17.50 -39.30
C CYS A 512 37.36 -18.60 -38.71
N GLN A 513 38.04 -19.37 -39.57
CA GLN A 513 39.02 -20.38 -39.15
C GLN A 513 40.28 -19.82 -38.47
N ARG A 514 40.68 -18.57 -38.77
CA ARG A 514 41.89 -17.93 -38.20
C ARG A 514 41.57 -16.93 -37.08
N LEU A 515 40.47 -16.20 -37.23
CA LEU A 515 40.15 -14.99 -36.47
C LEU A 515 38.75 -15.04 -35.82
N GLY A 516 38.08 -16.20 -35.79
CA GLY A 516 36.67 -16.33 -35.37
C GLY A 516 36.33 -15.83 -33.97
N GLN A 517 37.32 -15.73 -33.06
CA GLN A 517 37.15 -15.11 -31.74
C GLN A 517 37.12 -13.56 -31.78
N TYR A 518 37.71 -12.96 -32.82
CA TYR A 518 37.80 -11.51 -32.99
C TYR A 518 36.66 -10.97 -33.84
N ARG A 519 35.89 -10.06 -33.25
CA ARG A 519 34.85 -9.32 -33.94
C ARG A 519 35.31 -7.91 -34.30
N MET A 520 34.63 -7.33 -35.28
CA MET A 520 34.78 -5.94 -35.72
C MET A 520 33.38 -5.30 -35.90
N PRO A 521 33.23 -3.98 -35.69
CA PRO A 521 31.97 -3.29 -35.95
C PRO A 521 31.62 -3.31 -37.45
N PHE A 522 30.34 -3.45 -37.78
CA PHE A 522 29.87 -3.53 -39.17
C PHE A 522 28.79 -2.49 -39.49
N ALA A 523 27.69 -2.48 -38.73
CA ALA A 523 26.53 -1.63 -39.00
C ALA A 523 25.77 -1.29 -37.72
N TRP A 524 24.79 -0.37 -37.83
CA TRP A 524 23.83 -0.09 -36.78
C TRP A 524 22.47 0.33 -37.37
N ALA A 525 21.41 0.20 -36.57
CA ALA A 525 20.07 0.71 -36.85
C ALA A 525 19.38 1.11 -35.54
N ALA A 526 18.32 1.93 -35.61
CA ALA A 526 17.56 2.30 -34.41
C ALA A 526 16.06 2.51 -34.70
N ARG A 527 15.25 2.53 -33.63
CA ARG A 527 13.84 2.99 -33.62
C ARG A 527 13.49 3.65 -32.30
N THR A 528 12.52 4.57 -32.32
CA THR A 528 11.83 5.04 -31.10
C THR A 528 11.01 3.91 -30.48
N LEU A 529 10.86 3.93 -29.16
CA LEU A 529 9.99 2.99 -28.43
C LEU A 529 8.60 3.54 -28.08
N PHE A 530 8.47 4.85 -27.82
CA PHE A 530 7.23 5.44 -27.31
C PHE A 530 6.68 6.52 -28.24
N LYS A 531 5.35 6.63 -28.30
CA LYS A 531 4.62 7.67 -29.06
C LYS A 531 4.49 8.98 -28.29
N ASP A 532 4.35 8.89 -26.97
CA ASP A 532 4.00 10.00 -26.08
C ASP A 532 4.76 9.93 -24.74
N ALA A 533 4.58 10.96 -23.91
CA ALA A 533 5.17 11.07 -22.58
C ALA A 533 4.42 10.27 -21.49
N SER A 534 3.38 9.50 -21.84
CA SER A 534 2.71 8.55 -20.93
C SER A 534 3.28 7.12 -21.05
N GLY A 535 4.15 6.88 -22.02
CA GLY A 535 4.76 5.57 -22.26
C GLY A 535 3.91 4.64 -23.13
N THR A 536 3.06 5.18 -24.01
CA THR A 536 2.41 4.37 -25.04
C THR A 536 3.44 3.82 -26.02
N LEU A 537 3.61 2.49 -26.00
CA LEU A 537 4.55 1.76 -26.85
C LEU A 537 4.17 1.87 -28.34
N ASP A 538 5.12 2.23 -29.21
CA ASP A 538 4.92 2.17 -30.66
C ASP A 538 5.32 0.81 -31.23
N LYS A 539 4.33 -0.08 -31.31
CA LYS A 539 4.48 -1.37 -32.00
C LYS A 539 4.76 -1.22 -33.50
N ASN A 540 4.20 -0.19 -34.15
CA ASN A 540 4.17 -0.06 -35.62
C ASN A 540 5.42 0.62 -36.19
N ALA A 541 6.21 1.31 -35.35
CA ALA A 541 7.53 1.82 -35.74
C ALA A 541 8.40 0.68 -36.30
N ARG A 542 9.12 0.95 -37.39
CA ARG A 542 10.14 0.04 -37.94
C ARG A 542 11.52 0.52 -37.52
N PHE A 543 12.51 -0.36 -37.57
CA PHE A 543 13.91 0.05 -37.55
C PHE A 543 14.24 0.92 -38.77
N SER A 544 15.25 1.78 -38.62
CA SER A 544 15.90 2.44 -39.76
C SER A 544 16.50 1.43 -40.73
N ALA A 545 16.94 1.92 -41.89
CA ALA A 545 17.90 1.18 -42.71
C ALA A 545 19.15 0.82 -41.88
N LEU A 546 19.85 -0.23 -42.30
CA LEU A 546 21.12 -0.65 -41.70
C LEU A 546 22.22 0.32 -42.17
N TYR A 547 22.65 1.22 -41.30
CA TYR A 547 23.72 2.17 -41.60
C TYR A 547 25.09 1.53 -41.34
N ARG A 548 26.02 1.62 -42.30
CA ARG A 548 27.40 1.18 -42.12
C ARG A 548 28.06 1.93 -40.96
N GLN A 549 28.72 1.21 -40.06
CA GLN A 549 29.43 1.81 -38.95
C GLN A 549 30.63 2.65 -39.44
N ASP A 550 30.80 3.82 -38.85
CA ASP A 550 31.99 4.65 -38.99
C ASP A 550 33.02 4.22 -37.94
N SER A 551 34.26 3.91 -38.35
CA SER A 551 35.32 3.48 -37.44
C SER A 551 35.76 4.58 -36.47
N ASN A 552 35.42 5.83 -36.76
CA ASN A 552 35.90 7.01 -36.04
C ASN A 552 34.78 7.65 -35.19
N LYS A 553 33.67 6.93 -34.98
CA LYS A 553 32.46 7.37 -34.25
C LYS A 553 31.80 6.18 -33.55
N LEU A 554 32.54 5.55 -32.64
CA LEU A 554 32.08 4.33 -31.97
C LEU A 554 31.47 4.60 -30.59
N SER A 555 31.86 5.71 -29.95
CA SER A 555 31.46 6.03 -28.58
C SER A 555 29.93 6.11 -28.38
N ASN A 556 29.48 5.88 -27.15
CA ASN A 556 28.07 6.08 -26.79
C ASN A 556 27.63 7.55 -27.00
N GLU A 557 28.55 8.52 -26.87
CA GLU A 557 28.24 9.92 -27.17
C GLU A 557 27.98 10.15 -28.66
N ASP A 558 28.73 9.49 -29.55
CA ASP A 558 28.53 9.64 -30.99
C ASP A 558 27.26 8.94 -31.45
N MET A 559 26.90 7.82 -30.82
CA MET A 559 25.57 7.22 -30.98
C MET A 559 24.48 8.20 -30.53
N LEU A 560 24.61 8.85 -29.37
CA LEU A 560 23.65 9.86 -28.91
C LEU A 560 23.55 11.07 -29.87
N LYS A 561 24.69 11.56 -30.41
CA LYS A 561 24.74 12.62 -31.43
C LYS A 561 24.02 12.20 -32.73
N LEU A 562 24.23 10.96 -33.20
CA LEU A 562 23.54 10.39 -34.37
C LEU A 562 22.03 10.26 -34.12
N LEU A 563 21.62 9.75 -32.96
CA LEU A 563 20.21 9.60 -32.59
C LEU A 563 19.50 10.96 -32.44
N ALA A 564 20.17 11.99 -31.92
CA ALA A 564 19.63 13.36 -31.84
C ALA A 564 19.35 14.00 -33.23
N ASP A 565 19.96 13.47 -34.29
CA ASP A 565 19.69 13.82 -35.68
C ASP A 565 18.72 12.86 -36.39
N PHE A 566 18.23 11.79 -35.73
CA PHE A 566 17.36 10.77 -36.34
C PHE A 566 16.03 11.33 -36.85
N ARG A 567 15.49 12.38 -36.19
CA ARG A 567 14.28 13.11 -36.63
C ARG A 567 14.53 14.07 -37.81
N LYS A 568 15.71 14.06 -38.45
CA LYS A 568 16.09 14.96 -39.56
C LYS A 568 16.43 14.12 -40.80
N PRO A 569 15.46 13.84 -41.69
CA PRO A 569 15.66 12.93 -42.84
C PRO A 569 16.85 13.29 -43.73
N GLU A 570 17.10 14.59 -43.96
CA GLU A 570 18.23 15.09 -44.75
C GLU A 570 19.62 14.73 -44.21
N LYS A 571 19.73 14.42 -42.91
CA LYS A 571 20.97 13.96 -42.29
C LYS A 571 21.07 12.44 -42.35
N MET A 572 20.00 11.74 -42.01
CA MET A 572 19.94 10.26 -42.04
C MET A 572 20.11 9.71 -43.46
N ALA A 573 19.57 10.37 -44.48
CA ALA A 573 19.71 9.99 -45.89
C ALA A 573 21.15 10.13 -46.46
N LYS A 574 22.06 10.79 -45.72
CA LYS A 574 23.48 10.92 -46.09
C LYS A 574 24.35 9.80 -45.50
N LEU A 575 23.78 8.95 -44.64
CA LEU A 575 24.51 7.83 -44.05
C LEU A 575 24.60 6.66 -45.05
N PRO A 576 25.78 6.03 -45.23
CA PRO A 576 25.94 4.89 -46.13
C PRO A 576 25.10 3.69 -45.66
N VAL A 577 24.12 3.29 -46.47
CA VAL A 577 23.21 2.16 -46.18
C VAL A 577 23.79 0.83 -46.69
N ILE A 578 23.65 -0.21 -45.88
CA ILE A 578 23.89 -1.61 -46.23
C ILE A 578 22.55 -2.28 -46.56
N LEU A 579 22.51 -3.07 -47.63
CA LEU A 579 21.27 -3.72 -48.11
C LEU A 579 20.98 -4.99 -47.30
N GLY A 580 19.96 -4.88 -46.44
CA GLY A 580 19.46 -5.96 -45.61
C GLY A 580 18.28 -5.53 -44.75
N ASN A 581 17.71 -6.49 -44.02
CA ASN A 581 16.57 -6.33 -43.13
C ASN A 581 16.88 -6.91 -41.75
N LEU A 582 16.40 -6.24 -40.70
CA LEU A 582 16.46 -6.69 -39.30
C LEU A 582 15.03 -6.78 -38.78
N ASP A 583 14.50 -7.99 -38.62
CA ASP A 583 13.15 -8.19 -38.12
C ASP A 583 13.13 -8.37 -36.60
N ILE A 584 12.50 -7.41 -35.93
CA ILE A 584 12.36 -7.34 -34.48
C ILE A 584 10.93 -6.93 -34.13
N THR A 585 10.21 -7.83 -33.44
CA THR A 585 8.88 -7.59 -32.89
C THR A 585 8.98 -6.96 -31.50
N ILE A 586 8.14 -5.97 -31.19
CA ILE A 586 8.13 -5.28 -29.89
C ILE A 586 6.70 -5.19 -29.31
N ASP A 587 6.56 -5.65 -28.08
CA ASP A 587 5.29 -5.79 -27.36
C ASP A 587 5.38 -5.31 -25.90
N ASN A 588 4.22 -5.18 -25.24
CA ASN A 588 4.18 -5.05 -23.78
C ASN A 588 4.32 -6.45 -23.16
N VAL A 589 4.97 -6.56 -22.01
CA VAL A 589 4.97 -7.81 -21.22
C VAL A 589 3.56 -8.03 -20.63
N SER A 590 3.05 -9.26 -20.72
CA SER A 590 1.77 -9.65 -20.09
C SER A 590 1.95 -9.88 -18.58
N PRO A 591 0.93 -9.65 -17.73
CA PRO A 591 0.97 -10.06 -16.32
C PRO A 591 1.32 -11.55 -16.13
N ASP A 592 0.79 -12.41 -17.01
CA ASP A 592 0.96 -13.86 -17.00
C ASP A 592 2.14 -14.35 -17.87
N PHE A 593 3.15 -13.49 -18.10
CA PHE A 593 4.27 -13.83 -18.96
C PHE A 593 5.26 -14.79 -18.26
N SER A 594 5.13 -16.07 -18.60
CA SER A 594 6.00 -17.18 -18.15
C SER A 594 7.42 -17.18 -18.74
N ASN A 595 8.25 -18.16 -18.32
CA ASN A 595 9.46 -18.60 -19.03
C ASN A 595 10.55 -17.53 -19.27
N TYR A 596 10.81 -16.72 -18.24
CA TYR A 596 11.92 -15.75 -18.26
C TYR A 596 12.83 -15.81 -17.03
N VAL A 597 14.07 -15.34 -17.23
CA VAL A 597 15.11 -15.21 -16.21
C VAL A 597 15.46 -13.74 -15.96
N ASN A 598 16.00 -13.39 -14.79
CA ASN A 598 16.47 -12.02 -14.51
C ASN A 598 17.87 -11.73 -15.07
N SER A 599 18.42 -10.56 -14.74
CA SER A 599 19.76 -10.14 -15.20
C SER A 599 20.89 -11.05 -14.70
N SER A 600 20.71 -11.77 -13.59
CA SER A 600 21.60 -12.82 -13.06
C SER A 600 21.23 -14.24 -13.52
N TYR A 601 20.40 -14.36 -14.55
CA TYR A 601 19.89 -15.60 -15.14
C TYR A 601 19.13 -16.52 -14.16
N ILE A 602 18.56 -15.95 -13.09
CA ILE A 602 17.75 -16.67 -12.09
C ILE A 602 16.31 -16.83 -12.61
N PRO A 603 15.72 -18.04 -12.62
CA PRO A 603 14.38 -18.26 -13.15
C PRO A 603 13.26 -17.72 -12.24
N MET A 604 12.25 -17.14 -12.90
CA MET A 604 10.99 -16.71 -12.31
C MET A 604 10.13 -17.90 -11.87
N LYS A 605 9.23 -17.71 -10.89
CA LYS A 605 8.30 -18.76 -10.42
C LYS A 605 7.38 -19.36 -11.49
N GLN A 606 7.21 -18.68 -12.62
CA GLN A 606 6.45 -19.13 -13.79
C GLN A 606 7.36 -19.70 -14.90
N PHE A 607 8.50 -20.30 -14.55
CA PHE A 607 9.43 -20.92 -15.49
C PHE A 607 9.15 -22.42 -15.60
N GLU A 608 8.99 -22.92 -16.83
CA GLU A 608 8.68 -24.31 -17.14
C GLU A 608 9.94 -25.00 -17.67
N ASN A 609 10.40 -26.08 -17.02
CA ASN A 609 11.58 -26.83 -17.45
C ASN A 609 11.27 -27.72 -18.67
N SER A 610 10.98 -27.09 -19.81
CA SER A 610 10.73 -27.69 -21.12
C SER A 610 11.81 -27.26 -22.12
N THR A 611 12.51 -28.23 -22.71
CA THR A 611 13.57 -28.01 -23.71
C THR A 611 13.06 -27.45 -25.04
N LYS A 612 11.74 -27.30 -25.22
CA LYS A 612 11.10 -26.69 -26.40
C LYS A 612 10.75 -25.21 -26.18
N THR A 613 10.82 -24.71 -24.95
CA THR A 613 10.31 -23.38 -24.60
C THR A 613 11.40 -22.32 -24.74
N VAL A 614 11.12 -21.23 -25.44
CA VAL A 614 12.13 -20.18 -25.70
C VAL A 614 12.27 -19.27 -24.47
N VAL A 615 13.42 -19.38 -23.80
CA VAL A 615 13.74 -18.53 -22.65
C VAL A 615 13.87 -17.07 -23.06
N THR A 616 13.23 -16.21 -22.28
CA THR A 616 13.35 -14.75 -22.37
C THR A 616 14.24 -14.22 -21.25
N PHE A 617 15.03 -13.19 -21.52
CA PHE A 617 15.99 -12.62 -20.57
C PHE A 617 15.54 -11.22 -20.15
N GLU A 618 15.38 -10.93 -18.86
CA GLU A 618 15.25 -9.55 -18.38
C GLU A 618 16.64 -8.95 -18.17
N VAL A 619 16.94 -7.84 -18.86
CA VAL A 619 18.22 -7.12 -18.73
C VAL A 619 18.11 -5.94 -17.76
N GLU A 620 19.26 -5.56 -17.21
CA GLU A 620 19.38 -4.51 -16.20
C GLU A 620 18.97 -3.14 -16.76
N GLU A 621 18.16 -2.39 -16.00
CA GLU A 621 17.88 -0.97 -16.26
C GLU A 621 18.87 -0.12 -15.48
N PHE A 622 19.57 0.81 -16.13
CA PHE A 622 20.40 1.82 -15.48
C PHE A 622 19.52 2.98 -15.00
N VAL A 623 18.70 2.67 -13.98
CA VAL A 623 17.72 3.56 -13.35
C VAL A 623 18.42 4.87 -12.91
N PRO A 624 17.84 6.05 -13.19
CA PRO A 624 18.45 7.32 -12.76
C PRO A 624 18.48 7.41 -11.22
N CYS A 625 19.60 7.91 -10.68
CA CYS A 625 19.90 8.15 -9.26
C CYS A 625 19.01 9.23 -8.60
N ILE A 626 17.69 9.05 -8.67
CA ILE A 626 16.66 10.01 -8.24
C ILE A 626 15.79 9.34 -7.17
N PRO A 627 15.59 9.96 -5.98
CA PRO A 627 14.98 9.26 -4.84
C PRO A 627 13.56 8.73 -5.13
N LYS A 628 12.62 9.54 -5.64
CA LYS A 628 11.29 9.10 -6.12
C LYS A 628 11.24 7.98 -7.18
N HIS A 629 12.36 7.63 -7.82
CA HIS A 629 12.47 6.50 -8.77
C HIS A 629 13.20 5.29 -8.16
N SER A 630 13.58 5.38 -6.89
CA SER A 630 14.28 4.36 -6.14
C SER A 630 13.31 3.51 -5.31
N GLN A 631 13.78 2.33 -4.90
CA GLN A 631 13.05 1.43 -4.02
C GLN A 631 14.01 0.68 -3.10
N PRO A 632 13.61 0.31 -1.88
CA PRO A 632 14.37 -0.58 -1.03
C PRO A 632 14.75 -1.87 -1.75
N PHE A 633 16.01 -2.23 -1.72
CA PHE A 633 16.48 -3.49 -2.29
C PHE A 633 15.88 -4.68 -1.55
N THR A 634 15.38 -5.65 -2.29
CA THR A 634 14.73 -6.87 -1.80
C THR A 634 15.44 -8.15 -2.21
N ILE A 635 16.46 -8.03 -3.07
CA ILE A 635 17.20 -9.13 -3.69
C ILE A 635 18.71 -8.87 -3.66
N TYR A 636 19.49 -9.94 -3.73
CA TYR A 636 20.92 -9.87 -4.04
C TYR A 636 21.11 -9.68 -5.56
N ASN A 637 21.87 -8.67 -5.95
CA ASN A 637 22.40 -8.43 -7.29
C ASN A 637 23.80 -7.82 -7.12
N ASN A 638 24.79 -8.25 -7.91
CA ASN A 638 26.19 -7.83 -7.74
C ASN A 638 26.98 -7.92 -9.06
N HIS A 639 26.75 -6.97 -9.97
CA HIS A 639 27.38 -6.92 -11.29
C HIS A 639 28.28 -5.69 -11.46
N LEU A 640 29.41 -5.87 -12.14
CA LEU A 640 30.22 -4.79 -12.69
C LEU A 640 30.11 -4.77 -14.21
N TYR A 641 29.78 -3.61 -14.77
CA TYR A 641 29.78 -3.36 -16.21
C TYR A 641 31.04 -2.60 -16.57
N VAL A 642 31.95 -3.26 -17.29
CA VAL A 642 33.25 -2.72 -17.71
C VAL A 642 33.17 -2.29 -19.17
N TYR A 643 33.60 -1.07 -19.44
CA TYR A 643 33.61 -0.49 -20.77
C TYR A 643 35.02 0.00 -21.13
N PRO A 644 35.78 -0.74 -21.95
CA PRO A 644 36.86 -0.15 -22.73
C PRO A 644 36.31 1.06 -23.52
N LYS A 645 37.04 2.18 -23.54
CA LYS A 645 36.62 3.39 -24.30
C LYS A 645 37.61 3.74 -25.40
N HIS A 646 38.89 3.82 -25.06
CA HIS A 646 39.94 4.21 -25.98
C HIS A 646 41.28 3.61 -25.57
N LEU A 647 42.15 3.35 -26.54
CA LEU A 647 43.56 3.04 -26.31
C LEU A 647 44.39 3.92 -27.25
N LYS A 648 45.34 4.69 -26.72
CA LYS A 648 46.21 5.58 -27.52
C LYS A 648 47.59 4.97 -27.74
N TYR A 649 47.87 4.47 -28.94
CA TYR A 649 49.08 3.72 -29.28
C TYR A 649 49.84 4.30 -30.50
N ASP A 650 49.50 5.51 -30.95
CA ASP A 650 50.16 6.27 -32.01
C ASP A 650 51.59 6.75 -31.68
N GLY A 651 51.80 7.31 -30.49
CA GLY A 651 53.06 7.95 -30.09
C GLY A 651 54.10 7.00 -29.50
N GLN A 652 53.72 5.78 -29.13
CA GLN A 652 54.59 4.82 -28.47
C GLN A 652 55.55 4.13 -29.46
N LYS A 653 56.79 3.87 -29.00
CA LYS A 653 57.85 3.27 -29.83
C LYS A 653 58.10 1.79 -29.54
N SER A 654 57.63 1.27 -28.41
CA SER A 654 57.87 -0.10 -27.95
C SER A 654 57.28 -1.15 -28.89
N PHE A 655 56.10 -0.87 -29.45
CA PHE A 655 55.31 -1.77 -30.27
C PHE A 655 54.87 -1.05 -31.56
N ALA A 656 55.82 -0.47 -32.30
CA ALA A 656 55.56 0.37 -33.47
C ALA A 656 54.77 -0.29 -34.63
N LYS A 657 54.57 -1.62 -34.60
CA LYS A 657 53.73 -2.36 -35.56
C LYS A 657 52.27 -2.56 -35.10
N ALA A 658 51.95 -2.27 -33.84
CA ALA A 658 50.62 -2.49 -33.27
C ALA A 658 49.57 -1.58 -33.92
N ARG A 659 48.70 -2.17 -34.75
CA ARG A 659 47.68 -1.44 -35.54
C ARG A 659 46.36 -2.18 -35.76
N ASN A 660 46.23 -3.40 -35.24
CA ASN A 660 44.97 -4.13 -35.17
C ASN A 660 44.91 -4.64 -33.73
N ILE A 661 44.49 -3.79 -32.79
CA ILE A 661 44.68 -4.07 -31.35
C ILE A 661 43.38 -4.65 -30.78
N ALA A 662 43.48 -5.88 -30.26
CA ALA A 662 42.46 -6.49 -29.41
C ALA A 662 42.79 -6.21 -27.94
N VAL A 663 41.75 -5.95 -27.15
CA VAL A 663 41.83 -5.88 -25.68
C VAL A 663 41.19 -7.14 -25.13
N CYS A 664 41.96 -7.94 -24.40
CA CYS A 664 41.45 -9.02 -23.55
C CYS A 664 41.19 -8.44 -22.15
N ILE A 665 39.98 -8.66 -21.63
CA ILE A 665 39.56 -8.25 -20.29
C ILE A 665 39.37 -9.52 -19.44
N GLU A 666 40.01 -9.53 -18.29
CA GLU A 666 40.00 -10.61 -17.29
C GLU A 666 39.64 -10.03 -15.91
N PHE A 667 39.10 -10.87 -15.02
CA PHE A 667 38.93 -10.53 -13.60
C PHE A 667 39.74 -11.51 -12.75
N LYS A 668 40.53 -10.98 -11.81
CA LYS A 668 41.48 -11.75 -11.01
C LYS A 668 41.39 -11.38 -9.53
N ASP A 669 41.64 -12.36 -8.68
CA ASP A 669 41.71 -12.29 -7.22
C ASP A 669 43.14 -12.37 -6.67
N SER A 670 44.12 -12.80 -7.48
CA SER A 670 45.56 -12.74 -7.15
C SER A 670 46.42 -12.26 -8.33
N ASP A 671 47.59 -11.69 -8.02
CA ASP A 671 48.63 -11.19 -8.93
C ASP A 671 49.94 -12.01 -8.87
N GLU A 672 49.83 -13.23 -8.36
CA GLU A 672 50.86 -14.28 -8.44
C GLU A 672 50.91 -14.92 -9.84
N GLU A 673 52.05 -15.51 -10.21
CA GLU A 673 52.35 -15.96 -11.58
C GLU A 673 51.40 -17.05 -12.11
N ASP A 674 51.01 -18.01 -11.28
CA ASP A 674 50.05 -19.09 -11.62
C ASP A 674 48.56 -18.69 -11.46
N SER A 675 48.26 -17.40 -11.20
CA SER A 675 46.90 -16.90 -10.95
C SER A 675 46.00 -16.97 -12.18
N LEU A 676 45.00 -17.86 -12.15
CA LEU A 676 44.00 -18.03 -13.20
C LEU A 676 42.81 -17.06 -13.03
N PRO A 677 42.38 -16.31 -14.07
CA PRO A 677 41.23 -15.42 -13.97
C PRO A 677 39.94 -16.14 -13.57
N LEU A 678 39.10 -15.48 -12.77
CA LEU A 678 37.83 -16.00 -12.28
C LEU A 678 36.83 -16.17 -13.43
N LYS A 679 36.10 -17.29 -13.41
CA LYS A 679 35.09 -17.64 -14.44
C LYS A 679 33.75 -16.96 -14.15
N CYS A 680 33.74 -15.62 -14.14
CA CYS A 680 32.56 -14.83 -13.76
C CYS A 680 32.14 -13.77 -14.80
N ILE A 681 32.77 -13.72 -15.97
CA ILE A 681 32.39 -12.82 -17.05
C ILE A 681 31.22 -13.45 -17.84
N TYR A 682 30.16 -12.70 -18.09
CA TYR A 682 29.00 -13.20 -18.85
C TYR A 682 29.39 -13.44 -20.31
N GLY A 683 29.17 -14.66 -20.80
CA GLY A 683 29.62 -15.11 -22.11
C GLY A 683 28.83 -14.51 -23.29
N ARG A 684 29.46 -14.47 -24.47
CA ARG A 684 28.78 -14.10 -25.72
C ARG A 684 28.00 -15.32 -26.28
N PRO A 685 26.85 -15.11 -26.95
CA PRO A 685 26.04 -16.19 -27.54
C PRO A 685 26.86 -17.19 -28.36
N GLY A 686 26.52 -18.47 -28.23
CA GLY A 686 27.28 -19.61 -28.75
C GLY A 686 28.38 -20.13 -27.81
N GLY A 687 28.84 -19.34 -26.85
CA GLY A 687 29.79 -19.76 -25.80
C GLY A 687 29.12 -20.39 -24.57
N PRO A 688 29.91 -20.75 -23.53
CA PRO A 688 29.39 -21.05 -22.20
C PRO A 688 28.81 -19.78 -21.55
N VAL A 689 27.92 -19.95 -20.55
CA VAL A 689 27.26 -18.83 -19.85
C VAL A 689 28.25 -17.93 -19.11
N PHE A 690 29.33 -18.51 -18.57
CA PHE A 690 30.43 -17.76 -17.95
C PHE A 690 31.78 -18.09 -18.58
N THR A 691 32.60 -17.07 -18.82
CA THR A 691 33.98 -17.15 -19.31
C THR A 691 34.97 -16.57 -18.30
N ARG A 692 36.25 -16.94 -18.43
CA ARG A 692 37.38 -16.35 -17.67
C ARG A 692 37.87 -15.02 -18.26
N ASN A 693 37.61 -14.78 -19.55
CA ASN A 693 37.99 -13.57 -20.26
C ASN A 693 36.93 -13.14 -21.30
N ALA A 694 37.04 -11.91 -21.80
CA ALA A 694 36.27 -11.40 -22.92
C ALA A 694 37.15 -10.49 -23.81
N PHE A 695 36.86 -10.43 -25.10
CA PHE A 695 37.53 -9.54 -26.06
C PHE A 695 36.63 -8.39 -26.49
N ALA A 696 37.19 -7.18 -26.52
CA ALA A 696 36.58 -6.03 -27.17
C ALA A 696 36.74 -6.08 -28.71
N ASN A 697 35.86 -5.38 -29.44
CA ASN A 697 35.90 -5.32 -30.90
C ASN A 697 37.20 -4.71 -31.45
N VAL A 698 37.74 -5.30 -32.52
CA VAL A 698 39.03 -4.92 -33.13
C VAL A 698 38.82 -3.98 -34.31
N LEU A 699 39.55 -2.85 -34.34
CA LEU A 699 39.61 -1.95 -35.49
C LEU A 699 40.84 -2.24 -36.35
N HIS A 700 40.63 -2.39 -37.66
CA HIS A 700 41.68 -2.73 -38.62
C HIS A 700 42.51 -1.51 -39.03
N HIS A 701 43.82 -1.60 -38.87
CA HIS A 701 44.82 -0.54 -39.13
C HIS A 701 44.62 0.74 -38.30
N HIS A 702 44.01 0.62 -37.12
CA HIS A 702 43.88 1.71 -36.15
C HIS A 702 44.90 1.56 -35.02
N GLN A 703 45.75 2.58 -34.85
CA GLN A 703 46.69 2.68 -33.72
C GLN A 703 46.04 3.29 -32.47
N ASN A 704 44.94 4.04 -32.61
CA ASN A 704 44.23 4.67 -31.50
C ASN A 704 42.78 4.16 -31.37
N PRO A 705 42.51 2.85 -31.20
CA PRO A 705 41.16 2.31 -31.30
C PRO A 705 40.22 2.85 -30.22
N GLU A 706 38.98 3.14 -30.64
CA GLU A 706 37.83 3.36 -29.76
C GLU A 706 37.00 2.08 -29.67
N PHE A 707 36.31 1.92 -28.54
CA PHE A 707 35.48 0.76 -28.24
C PHE A 707 34.11 1.19 -27.71
N TYR A 708 33.10 0.38 -27.99
CA TYR A 708 31.76 0.53 -27.41
C TYR A 708 31.31 -0.65 -26.56
N ASP A 709 32.14 -1.70 -26.50
CA ASP A 709 31.88 -2.97 -25.84
C ASP A 709 31.53 -2.76 -24.36
N GLU A 710 30.52 -3.52 -23.92
CA GLU A 710 30.14 -3.71 -22.54
C GLU A 710 30.53 -5.14 -22.14
N ILE A 711 31.31 -5.28 -21.07
CA ILE A 711 31.68 -6.56 -20.48
C ILE A 711 31.03 -6.62 -19.10
N LYS A 712 29.99 -7.45 -18.97
CA LYS A 712 29.29 -7.70 -17.70
C LYS A 712 30.02 -8.78 -16.91
N ILE A 713 30.31 -8.51 -15.65
CA ILE A 713 31.04 -9.40 -14.73
C ILE A 713 30.21 -9.61 -13.48
N GLU A 714 30.07 -10.87 -13.05
CA GLU A 714 29.53 -11.23 -11.74
C GLU A 714 30.61 -11.02 -10.66
N LEU A 715 30.30 -10.21 -9.65
CA LEU A 715 31.24 -9.92 -8.57
C LEU A 715 31.05 -10.93 -7.40
N PRO A 716 32.14 -11.47 -6.83
CA PRO A 716 32.09 -12.25 -5.61
C PRO A 716 31.38 -11.51 -4.46
N THR A 717 30.76 -12.26 -3.54
CA THR A 717 30.07 -11.72 -2.37
C THR A 717 30.97 -10.77 -1.55
N GLN A 718 32.25 -11.15 -1.40
CA GLN A 718 33.22 -10.40 -0.63
C GLN A 718 34.47 -10.09 -1.46
N LEU A 719 34.56 -8.85 -1.93
CA LEU A 719 35.76 -8.27 -2.54
C LEU A 719 36.86 -8.02 -1.48
N HIS A 720 38.11 -8.00 -1.92
CA HIS A 720 39.31 -7.74 -1.10
C HIS A 720 40.41 -7.07 -1.93
N GLY A 721 41.45 -6.52 -1.31
CA GLY A 721 42.45 -5.65 -1.97
C GLY A 721 43.12 -6.21 -3.23
N LYS A 722 43.36 -7.53 -3.32
CA LYS A 722 43.91 -8.16 -4.54
C LYS A 722 42.92 -8.30 -5.73
N HIS A 723 41.61 -8.10 -5.53
CA HIS A 723 40.62 -8.18 -6.61
C HIS A 723 40.82 -7.04 -7.62
N HIS A 724 40.97 -7.36 -8.90
CA HIS A 724 41.26 -6.39 -9.94
C HIS A 724 40.75 -6.80 -11.34
N LEU A 725 40.49 -5.80 -12.18
CA LEU A 725 40.38 -6.00 -13.62
C LEU A 725 41.78 -6.08 -14.23
N PHE A 726 41.98 -7.05 -15.11
CA PHE A 726 43.25 -7.27 -15.81
C PHE A 726 43.06 -7.12 -17.32
N PHE A 727 43.97 -6.40 -17.98
CA PHE A 727 43.89 -6.06 -19.40
C PHE A 727 45.16 -6.50 -20.11
N THR A 728 45.01 -7.35 -21.14
CA THR A 728 46.12 -7.73 -22.03
C THR A 728 45.85 -7.24 -23.45
N PHE A 729 46.83 -6.58 -24.06
CA PHE A 729 46.74 -6.06 -25.41
C PHE A 729 47.43 -6.99 -26.41
N TYR A 730 46.75 -7.30 -27.51
CA TYR A 730 47.26 -8.14 -28.58
C TYR A 730 47.17 -7.42 -29.92
N HIS A 731 48.25 -7.41 -30.70
CA HIS A 731 48.18 -7.11 -32.12
C HIS A 731 47.79 -8.38 -32.89
N VAL A 732 46.64 -8.31 -33.57
CA VAL A 732 46.09 -9.41 -34.39
C VAL A 732 46.53 -9.29 -35.84
N SER A 733 47.24 -10.30 -36.35
CA SER A 733 47.67 -10.36 -37.75
C SER A 733 46.50 -10.73 -38.67
N CYS A 734 46.14 -9.82 -39.58
CA CYS A 734 45.06 -10.03 -40.57
C CYS A 734 45.58 -10.51 -41.94
N ASP A 735 46.90 -10.59 -42.14
CA ASP A 735 47.50 -10.91 -43.44
C ASP A 735 47.30 -12.40 -43.80
N ASN A 736 46.83 -12.68 -45.02
CA ASN A 736 46.51 -14.02 -45.54
C ASN A 736 47.67 -14.64 -46.38
N SER A 737 48.90 -14.17 -46.21
CA SER A 737 50.04 -14.43 -47.09
C SER A 737 50.69 -15.81 -46.90
N SER A 738 50.01 -16.89 -47.29
CA SER A 738 50.54 -18.27 -47.29
C SER A 738 51.60 -18.54 -48.40
N LYS A 739 52.34 -17.52 -48.84
CA LYS A 739 53.38 -17.62 -49.88
C LYS A 739 54.78 -17.78 -49.29
N GLY A 740 55.13 -19.02 -48.95
CA GLY A 740 56.53 -19.47 -49.05
C GLY A 740 57.40 -19.46 -47.79
N SER A 741 57.04 -20.22 -46.76
CA SER A 741 58.05 -21.06 -46.06
C SER A 741 57.36 -22.21 -45.30
N THR A 742 58.07 -23.32 -45.12
CA THR A 742 57.53 -24.52 -44.43
C THR A 742 57.77 -24.49 -42.92
N LYS A 743 56.78 -24.95 -42.16
CA LYS A 743 56.90 -25.38 -40.74
C LYS A 743 57.26 -24.29 -39.71
N LYS A 744 56.61 -23.12 -39.77
CA LYS A 744 56.24 -22.38 -38.54
C LYS A 744 54.73 -22.20 -38.47
N LYS A 745 54.17 -22.31 -37.27
CA LYS A 745 52.75 -22.02 -36.99
C LYS A 745 52.59 -20.50 -37.05
N ASP A 746 51.64 -20.01 -37.84
CA ASP A 746 51.39 -18.57 -37.98
C ASP A 746 51.07 -17.97 -36.60
N VAL A 747 51.84 -16.96 -36.20
CA VAL A 747 51.62 -16.22 -34.95
C VAL A 747 50.54 -15.17 -35.23
N ILE A 748 49.29 -15.55 -35.00
CA ILE A 748 48.11 -14.70 -35.22
C ILE A 748 48.09 -13.55 -34.21
N GLU A 749 48.56 -13.80 -32.99
CA GLU A 749 48.53 -12.86 -31.87
C GLU A 749 49.94 -12.52 -31.43
N THR A 750 50.32 -11.24 -31.48
CA THR A 750 51.53 -10.73 -30.83
C THR A 750 51.12 -9.89 -29.63
N GLN A 751 51.56 -10.23 -28.43
CA GLN A 751 51.27 -9.45 -27.24
C GLN A 751 51.99 -8.08 -27.31
N VAL A 752 51.28 -7.01 -26.96
CA VAL A 752 51.76 -5.62 -27.07
C VAL A 752 51.52 -4.78 -25.81
N GLY A 753 51.18 -5.40 -24.68
CA GLY A 753 51.23 -4.77 -23.36
C GLY A 753 50.20 -5.27 -22.36
N TYR A 754 50.24 -4.69 -21.15
CA TYR A 754 49.41 -5.05 -19.99
C TYR A 754 48.93 -3.81 -19.21
N SER A 755 47.75 -3.88 -18.58
CA SER A 755 47.28 -2.89 -17.59
C SER A 755 46.35 -3.55 -16.57
N TRP A 756 46.16 -2.96 -15.39
CA TRP A 756 45.34 -3.55 -14.32
C TRP A 756 44.70 -2.48 -13.42
N LEU A 757 43.42 -2.65 -13.10
CA LEU A 757 42.67 -1.75 -12.22
C LEU A 757 42.32 -2.48 -10.91
N PRO A 758 42.97 -2.16 -9.77
CA PRO A 758 42.52 -2.60 -8.45
C PRO A 758 41.06 -2.21 -8.24
N LEU A 759 40.19 -3.19 -7.95
CA LEU A 759 38.75 -2.96 -7.87
C LEU A 759 38.34 -2.27 -6.58
N LEU A 760 39.11 -2.44 -5.49
CA LEU A 760 38.89 -1.71 -4.23
C LEU A 760 39.93 -0.62 -4.02
N LYS A 761 39.46 0.54 -3.58
CA LYS A 761 40.26 1.63 -3.02
C LYS A 761 39.55 2.17 -1.79
N ASP A 762 40.29 2.31 -0.68
CA ASP A 762 39.77 2.83 0.59
C ASP A 762 38.46 2.13 1.03
N GLY A 763 38.44 0.79 0.90
CA GLY A 763 37.28 -0.08 1.21
C GLY A 763 36.14 -0.07 0.20
N ARG A 764 36.10 0.88 -0.75
CA ARG A 764 35.01 1.05 -1.73
C ARG A 764 35.40 0.57 -3.13
N VAL A 765 34.40 0.22 -3.93
CA VAL A 765 34.58 -0.17 -5.33
C VAL A 765 34.98 1.04 -6.17
N VAL A 766 36.05 0.91 -6.95
CA VAL A 766 36.48 1.90 -7.94
C VAL A 766 35.53 1.86 -9.12
N THR A 767 34.83 2.96 -9.36
CA THR A 767 33.87 3.11 -10.48
C THR A 767 34.22 4.30 -11.37
N ASN A 768 33.35 4.60 -12.33
CA ASN A 768 33.42 5.73 -13.26
C ASN A 768 34.59 5.60 -14.26
N GLU A 769 35.00 6.71 -14.88
CA GLU A 769 36.05 6.77 -15.87
C GLU A 769 37.45 6.73 -15.23
N GLN A 770 38.33 5.88 -15.76
CA GLN A 770 39.71 5.69 -15.29
C GLN A 770 40.69 5.75 -16.47
N HIS A 771 41.85 6.39 -16.23
CA HIS A 771 42.91 6.63 -17.22
C HIS A 771 44.19 5.96 -16.72
N MET A 772 44.75 5.05 -17.52
CA MET A 772 45.66 4.02 -17.02
C MET A 772 46.92 3.87 -17.88
N PRO A 773 48.11 3.75 -17.26
CA PRO A 773 49.33 3.42 -17.98
C PRO A 773 49.28 1.97 -18.50
N VAL A 774 50.15 1.67 -19.46
CA VAL A 774 50.28 0.33 -20.03
C VAL A 774 51.74 -0.11 -19.92
N SER A 775 51.98 -1.31 -19.40
CA SER A 775 53.31 -1.91 -19.26
C SER A 775 53.67 -2.79 -20.46
N ALA A 776 54.97 -2.87 -20.78
CA ALA A 776 55.53 -3.80 -21.76
C ALA A 776 55.87 -5.18 -21.15
N ASN A 777 55.97 -5.30 -19.82
CA ASN A 777 56.18 -6.56 -19.09
C ASN A 777 55.12 -6.76 -18.00
N LEU A 778 54.97 -8.00 -17.54
CA LEU A 778 54.16 -8.37 -16.38
C LEU A 778 55.04 -9.06 -15.34
N PRO A 779 55.53 -8.35 -14.31
CA PRO A 779 56.21 -8.99 -13.18
C PRO A 779 55.19 -9.52 -12.16
N SER A 780 55.47 -10.64 -11.50
CA SER A 780 54.65 -11.12 -10.37
C SER A 780 54.59 -10.07 -9.25
N GLY A 781 53.45 -9.95 -8.57
CA GLY A 781 53.23 -8.95 -7.52
C GLY A 781 52.95 -7.52 -8.05
N TYR A 782 52.45 -7.39 -9.28
CA TYR A 782 52.25 -6.11 -9.95
C TYR A 782 51.25 -5.16 -9.27
N LEU A 783 50.40 -5.64 -8.36
CA LEU A 783 49.52 -4.78 -7.55
C LEU A 783 50.27 -4.05 -6.43
N SER A 784 51.45 -4.54 -6.02
CA SER A 784 52.24 -3.93 -4.94
C SER A 784 53.10 -2.74 -5.39
N TYR A 785 52.99 -2.32 -6.66
CA TYR A 785 53.77 -1.21 -7.19
C TYR A 785 53.29 0.14 -6.65
N GLN A 786 54.20 0.89 -6.02
CA GLN A 786 53.90 2.20 -5.48
C GLN A 786 55.03 3.18 -5.79
N GLU A 787 54.72 4.26 -6.51
CA GLU A 787 55.65 5.37 -6.73
C GLU A 787 55.80 6.19 -5.43
N LEU A 788 57.05 6.35 -4.98
CA LEU A 788 57.42 7.06 -3.74
C LEU A 788 58.19 8.35 -4.07
N GLY A 789 57.72 9.06 -5.11
CA GLY A 789 58.33 10.25 -5.67
C GLY A 789 59.32 9.96 -6.81
N ILE A 790 60.02 11.01 -7.26
CA ILE A 790 60.84 10.98 -8.48
C ILE A 790 61.96 9.93 -8.36
N GLY A 791 61.86 8.86 -9.16
CA GLY A 791 62.89 7.84 -9.30
C GLY A 791 62.96 6.78 -8.19
N LYS A 792 62.02 6.75 -7.24
CA LYS A 792 61.93 5.68 -6.22
C LYS A 792 60.56 5.02 -6.27
N HIS A 793 60.54 3.70 -6.40
CA HIS A 793 59.33 2.88 -6.31
C HIS A 793 59.51 1.78 -5.26
N SER A 794 58.39 1.32 -4.71
CA SER A 794 58.27 0.07 -3.97
C SER A 794 57.54 -0.95 -4.85
N GLY A 795 57.81 -2.25 -4.66
CA GLY A 795 57.30 -3.32 -5.52
C GLY A 795 58.20 -3.64 -6.72
N PRO A 796 57.70 -4.41 -7.70
CA PRO A 796 58.51 -4.92 -8.83
C PRO A 796 58.83 -3.88 -9.91
N GLU A 797 59.85 -4.14 -10.73
CA GLU A 797 60.25 -3.26 -11.85
C GLU A 797 59.27 -3.37 -13.04
N ILE A 798 58.55 -2.28 -13.31
CA ILE A 798 57.58 -2.18 -14.41
C ILE A 798 58.16 -1.34 -15.56
N LYS A 799 58.15 -1.90 -16.77
CA LYS A 799 58.66 -1.28 -18.00
C LYS A 799 57.53 -0.62 -18.76
N TRP A 800 57.13 0.55 -18.30
CA TRP A 800 56.02 1.32 -18.86
C TRP A 800 56.21 1.70 -20.34
N VAL A 801 55.15 1.53 -21.13
CA VAL A 801 55.04 2.02 -22.51
C VAL A 801 54.92 3.55 -22.49
N ASP A 802 55.60 4.21 -23.44
CA ASP A 802 55.65 5.68 -23.60
C ASP A 802 55.94 6.47 -22.30
N GLY A 803 56.74 5.86 -21.39
CA GLY A 803 57.18 6.49 -20.14
C GLY A 803 56.10 6.61 -19.05
N GLY A 804 55.09 5.74 -19.04
CA GLY A 804 54.09 5.69 -17.96
C GLY A 804 52.92 6.66 -18.13
N LYS A 805 52.78 7.29 -19.30
CA LYS A 805 51.59 8.08 -19.62
C LYS A 805 50.34 7.19 -19.62
N PRO A 806 49.17 7.71 -19.21
CA PRO A 806 47.92 6.97 -19.37
C PRO A 806 47.59 6.80 -20.86
N LEU A 807 47.58 5.56 -21.33
CA LEU A 807 47.28 5.19 -22.72
C LEU A 807 45.92 4.48 -22.85
N LEU A 808 45.52 3.71 -21.83
CA LEU A 808 44.22 3.05 -21.76
C LEU A 808 43.21 3.97 -21.08
N LYS A 809 42.02 4.10 -21.68
CA LYS A 809 40.84 4.74 -21.11
C LYS A 809 39.73 3.71 -20.95
N ILE A 810 39.26 3.50 -19.73
CA ILE A 810 38.11 2.65 -19.40
C ILE A 810 37.05 3.43 -18.63
N SER A 811 35.84 2.88 -18.55
CA SER A 811 34.81 3.30 -17.62
C SER A 811 34.16 2.07 -16.99
N THR A 812 33.66 2.22 -15.76
CA THR A 812 33.04 1.13 -14.98
C THR A 812 31.76 1.62 -14.32
N HIS A 813 30.71 0.78 -14.35
CA HIS A 813 29.43 1.03 -13.71
C HIS A 813 29.07 -0.16 -12.83
N LEU A 814 28.81 0.09 -11.54
CA LEU A 814 28.48 -0.91 -10.55
C LEU A 814 26.96 -0.98 -10.38
N VAL A 815 26.39 -2.18 -10.48
CA VAL A 815 25.01 -2.47 -10.07
C VAL A 815 25.08 -3.49 -8.95
N SER A 816 25.02 -3.02 -7.70
CA SER A 816 25.15 -3.88 -6.53
C SER A 816 24.14 -3.52 -5.45
N THR A 817 23.57 -4.55 -4.82
CA THR A 817 22.76 -4.44 -3.60
C THR A 817 23.54 -4.84 -2.35
N VAL A 818 24.85 -5.10 -2.46
CA VAL A 818 25.73 -5.39 -1.32
C VAL A 818 26.93 -4.44 -1.18
N TYR A 819 27.23 -3.64 -2.22
CA TYR A 819 28.23 -2.57 -2.19
C TYR A 819 27.60 -1.21 -2.45
N THR A 820 27.95 -0.22 -1.63
CA THR A 820 27.58 1.19 -1.83
C THR A 820 28.75 2.01 -2.37
N GLN A 821 28.42 2.99 -3.21
CA GLN A 821 29.38 4.02 -3.65
C GLN A 821 29.43 5.21 -2.66
N ASP A 822 28.37 5.41 -1.87
CA ASP A 822 28.23 6.49 -0.89
C ASP A 822 29.31 6.40 0.21
N GLN A 823 30.09 7.47 0.34
CA GLN A 823 31.24 7.52 1.26
C GLN A 823 30.80 7.62 2.73
N HIS A 824 29.65 8.23 3.03
CA HIS A 824 29.15 8.42 4.38
C HIS A 824 28.58 7.11 4.94
N LEU A 825 27.77 6.42 4.13
CA LEU A 825 27.23 5.10 4.46
C LEU A 825 28.35 4.07 4.66
N HIS A 826 29.33 4.03 3.74
CA HIS A 826 30.48 3.13 3.86
C HIS A 826 31.24 3.35 5.18
N ASN A 827 31.62 4.59 5.47
CA ASN A 827 32.41 4.92 6.67
C ASN A 827 31.68 4.60 7.98
N PHE A 828 30.36 4.77 8.03
CA PHE A 828 29.56 4.42 9.20
C PHE A 828 29.56 2.91 9.47
N PHE A 829 29.35 2.08 8.45
CA PHE A 829 29.39 0.62 8.60
C PHE A 829 30.81 0.10 8.88
N GLU A 830 31.83 0.67 8.25
CA GLU A 830 33.23 0.32 8.49
C GLU A 830 33.67 0.65 9.94
N TYR A 831 33.22 1.79 10.48
CA TYR A 831 33.42 2.13 11.90
C TYR A 831 32.65 1.20 12.85
N CYS A 832 31.40 0.88 12.55
CA CYS A 832 30.61 -0.08 13.33
C CYS A 832 31.30 -1.45 13.39
N GLN A 833 31.80 -1.95 12.25
CA GLN A 833 32.52 -3.21 12.19
C GLN A 833 33.79 -3.21 13.05
N LYS A 834 34.58 -2.11 13.02
CA LYS A 834 35.76 -1.96 13.87
C LYS A 834 35.40 -2.00 15.35
N THR A 835 34.29 -1.36 15.74
CA THR A 835 33.76 -1.36 17.11
C THR A 835 33.30 -2.76 17.55
N GLU A 836 32.54 -3.48 16.71
CA GLU A 836 32.09 -4.84 17.02
C GLU A 836 33.24 -5.85 17.09
N SER A 837 34.37 -5.57 16.41
CA SER A 837 35.60 -6.37 16.48
C SER A 837 36.44 -6.12 17.76
N GLY A 838 35.90 -5.41 18.75
CA GLY A 838 36.57 -5.14 20.03
C GLY A 838 37.57 -3.98 20.02
N ALA A 839 37.62 -3.16 18.97
CA ALA A 839 38.44 -1.95 18.97
C ALA A 839 37.90 -0.90 19.97
N GLN A 840 38.80 -0.08 20.53
CA GLN A 840 38.45 0.93 21.54
C GLN A 840 37.65 2.09 20.94
N ALA A 841 36.33 1.93 20.86
CA ALA A 841 35.43 2.88 20.24
C ALA A 841 35.18 4.14 21.11
N LEU A 842 35.77 5.26 20.72
CA LEU A 842 35.42 6.58 21.25
C LEU A 842 34.11 7.05 20.64
N GLY A 843 33.05 7.18 21.45
CA GLY A 843 31.72 7.60 20.98
C GLY A 843 31.68 8.96 20.29
N THR A 844 32.67 9.83 20.53
CA THR A 844 32.90 11.07 19.78
C THR A 844 33.13 10.84 18.29
N ASP A 845 33.83 9.76 17.92
CA ASP A 845 34.08 9.41 16.52
C ASP A 845 32.83 8.80 15.87
N LEU A 846 32.11 7.94 16.59
CA LEU A 846 30.81 7.43 16.15
C LEU A 846 29.83 8.59 15.85
N VAL A 847 29.80 9.59 16.72
CA VAL A 847 29.00 10.81 16.54
C VAL A 847 29.41 11.60 15.28
N LYS A 848 30.70 11.65 14.91
CA LYS A 848 31.17 12.24 13.66
C LYS A 848 30.60 11.49 12.44
N TYR A 849 30.65 10.16 12.44
CA TYR A 849 30.08 9.36 11.34
C TYR A 849 28.56 9.49 11.25
N LEU A 850 27.83 9.42 12.38
CA LEU A 850 26.38 9.65 12.45
C LEU A 850 25.99 11.04 11.93
N LYS A 851 26.71 12.09 12.33
CA LYS A 851 26.49 13.46 11.79
C LYS A 851 26.68 13.47 10.26
N SER A 852 27.66 12.76 9.73
CA SER A 852 27.90 12.68 8.28
C SER A 852 26.81 11.94 7.47
N LEU A 853 26.01 11.05 8.08
CA LEU A 853 24.90 10.37 7.38
C LEU A 853 23.79 11.33 6.89
N HIS A 854 23.74 12.56 7.41
CA HIS A 854 22.81 13.60 6.92
C HIS A 854 23.20 14.16 5.52
N ALA A 855 24.36 13.75 4.98
CA ALA A 855 24.83 14.09 3.64
C ALA A 855 24.73 12.91 2.65
N MET A 856 24.07 11.80 3.04
CA MET A 856 23.84 10.67 2.14
C MET A 856 22.94 11.04 0.96
N GLU A 857 23.19 10.43 -0.19
CA GLU A 857 22.34 10.63 -1.37
C GLU A 857 20.98 9.94 -1.16
N GLY A 858 19.87 10.68 -1.36
CA GLY A 858 18.53 10.19 -1.01
C GLY A 858 18.10 8.90 -1.72
N HIS A 859 18.64 8.64 -2.92
CA HIS A 859 18.40 7.39 -3.63
C HIS A 859 19.07 6.19 -2.93
N VAL A 860 20.25 6.39 -2.33
CA VAL A 860 20.97 5.40 -1.50
C VAL A 860 20.26 5.18 -0.17
N VAL A 861 19.74 6.24 0.46
CA VAL A 861 18.91 6.15 1.67
C VAL A 861 17.69 5.26 1.46
N ILE A 862 17.01 5.41 0.32
CA ILE A 862 15.83 4.58 -0.02
C ILE A 862 16.27 3.14 -0.38
N ALA A 863 17.31 2.98 -1.20
CA ALA A 863 17.77 1.67 -1.67
C ALA A 863 18.22 0.75 -0.53
N PHE A 864 18.94 1.28 0.46
CA PHE A 864 19.42 0.53 1.63
C PHE A 864 18.57 0.77 2.90
N LEU A 865 17.35 1.34 2.76
CA LEU A 865 16.50 1.77 3.87
C LEU A 865 16.38 0.76 5.04
N PRO A 866 16.13 -0.55 4.82
CA PRO A 866 15.98 -1.48 5.93
C PRO A 866 17.33 -1.78 6.59
N THR A 867 18.41 -1.94 5.82
CA THR A 867 19.78 -2.16 6.30
C THR A 867 20.26 -1.00 7.17
N ILE A 868 20.03 0.24 6.71
CA ILE A 868 20.42 1.48 7.42
C ILE A 868 19.64 1.58 8.74
N LEU A 869 18.31 1.47 8.69
CA LEU A 869 17.48 1.61 9.89
C LEU A 869 17.75 0.50 10.91
N ASN A 870 17.90 -0.76 10.48
CA ASN A 870 18.25 -1.86 11.38
C ASN A 870 19.59 -1.63 12.08
N GLN A 871 20.64 -1.21 11.35
CA GLN A 871 21.94 -0.90 11.97
C GLN A 871 21.87 0.32 12.90
N LEU A 872 21.06 1.34 12.58
CA LEU A 872 20.83 2.48 13.48
C LEU A 872 20.12 2.04 14.78
N PHE A 873 19.10 1.18 14.72
CA PHE A 873 18.46 0.65 15.93
C PHE A 873 19.36 -0.30 16.75
N ARG A 874 20.27 -1.03 16.10
CA ARG A 874 21.35 -1.77 16.77
C ARG A 874 22.31 -0.83 17.51
N VAL A 875 22.78 0.24 16.87
CA VAL A 875 23.65 1.23 17.53
C VAL A 875 22.94 1.94 18.69
N LEU A 876 21.62 2.22 18.55
CA LEU A 876 20.80 2.82 19.60
C LEU A 876 20.72 1.97 20.87
N THR A 877 20.64 0.64 20.74
CA THR A 877 20.45 -0.29 21.86
C THR A 877 21.75 -0.75 22.53
N ARG A 878 22.85 -0.79 21.77
CA ARG A 878 24.18 -1.19 22.25
C ARG A 878 25.00 -0.05 22.87
N THR A 879 24.70 1.22 22.55
CA THR A 879 25.49 2.34 23.09
C THR A 879 25.13 2.68 24.55
N THR A 880 26.14 3.03 25.34
CA THR A 880 25.98 3.58 26.70
C THR A 880 25.89 5.12 26.74
N GLN A 881 26.22 5.81 25.65
CA GLN A 881 26.40 7.27 25.61
C GLN A 881 25.16 8.00 25.07
N GLU A 882 24.60 8.95 25.83
CA GLU A 882 23.39 9.70 25.43
C GLU A 882 23.60 10.49 24.13
N GLU A 883 24.75 11.15 23.91
CA GLU A 883 25.00 11.88 22.64
C GLU A 883 24.92 10.95 21.42
N VAL A 884 25.36 9.69 21.54
CA VAL A 884 25.22 8.71 20.45
C VAL A 884 23.74 8.41 20.20
N THR A 885 22.94 8.12 21.23
CA THR A 885 21.49 7.84 21.06
C THR A 885 20.73 9.02 20.41
N VAL A 886 21.09 10.25 20.77
CA VAL A 886 20.50 11.48 20.24
C VAL A 886 20.89 11.69 18.78
N ASN A 887 22.15 11.46 18.41
CA ASN A 887 22.57 11.59 17.01
C ASN A 887 22.04 10.44 16.13
N VAL A 888 21.91 9.21 16.65
CA VAL A 888 21.21 8.12 15.96
C VAL A 888 19.76 8.51 15.65
N THR A 889 19.02 8.98 16.65
CA THR A 889 17.61 9.37 16.46
C THR A 889 17.47 10.55 15.50
N ARG A 890 18.43 11.50 15.47
CA ARG A 890 18.49 12.57 14.46
C ARG A 890 18.63 12.04 13.03
N VAL A 891 19.51 11.05 12.80
CA VAL A 891 19.64 10.40 11.48
C VAL A 891 18.34 9.70 11.10
N ILE A 892 17.68 9.00 12.04
CA ILE A 892 16.37 8.37 11.79
C ILE A 892 15.30 9.42 11.43
N ILE A 893 15.25 10.56 12.14
CA ILE A 893 14.36 11.69 11.81
C ILE A 893 14.64 12.23 10.39
N HIS A 894 15.91 12.36 10.01
CA HIS A 894 16.31 12.79 8.67
C HIS A 894 15.85 11.81 7.57
N ILE A 895 16.12 10.51 7.74
CA ILE A 895 15.71 9.44 6.81
C ILE A 895 14.19 9.38 6.66
N VAL A 896 13.46 9.40 7.78
CA VAL A 896 11.99 9.39 7.81
C VAL A 896 11.44 10.62 7.08
N ALA A 897 11.98 11.81 7.38
CA ALA A 897 11.56 13.04 6.73
C ALA A 897 11.82 13.04 5.23
N GLN A 898 12.97 12.55 4.78
CA GLN A 898 13.32 12.44 3.36
C GLN A 898 12.38 11.49 2.61
N CYS A 899 12.00 10.36 3.23
CA CYS A 899 11.01 9.45 2.65
C CYS A 899 9.62 10.10 2.52
N HIS A 900 9.21 10.94 3.48
CA HIS A 900 7.97 11.73 3.36
C HIS A 900 8.06 12.84 2.30
N GLU A 901 9.19 13.55 2.25
CA GLU A 901 9.43 14.66 1.34
C GLU A 901 9.49 14.22 -0.14
N GLU A 902 9.83 12.96 -0.40
CA GLU A 902 9.77 12.31 -1.74
C GLU A 902 8.45 11.55 -2.02
N GLY A 903 7.50 11.51 -1.09
CA GLY A 903 6.21 10.82 -1.26
C GLY A 903 6.27 9.29 -1.15
N LEU A 904 7.19 8.77 -0.34
CA LEU A 904 7.53 7.34 -0.20
C LEU A 904 7.27 6.80 1.22
N ASP A 905 6.36 7.40 1.99
CA ASP A 905 5.99 6.96 3.34
C ASP A 905 5.50 5.50 3.39
N SER A 906 4.89 5.02 2.30
CA SER A 906 4.54 3.61 2.12
C SER A 906 5.72 2.64 2.36
N TYR A 907 6.97 3.03 2.04
CA TYR A 907 8.15 2.23 2.36
C TYR A 907 8.49 2.24 3.87
N LEU A 908 8.23 3.35 4.57
CA LEU A 908 8.36 3.40 6.03
C LEU A 908 7.30 2.52 6.71
N ARG A 909 6.04 2.56 6.25
CA ARG A 909 4.97 1.68 6.73
C ARG A 909 5.30 0.21 6.47
N SER A 910 5.82 -0.11 5.28
CA SER A 910 6.31 -1.46 4.91
C SER A 910 7.45 -1.91 5.83
N TYR A 911 8.43 -1.03 6.09
CA TYR A 911 9.53 -1.30 7.02
C TYR A 911 9.01 -1.65 8.41
N VAL A 912 8.18 -0.80 9.03
CA VAL A 912 7.73 -1.05 10.40
C VAL A 912 6.83 -2.28 10.47
N LYS A 913 5.92 -2.51 9.52
CA LYS A 913 5.04 -3.69 9.54
C LYS A 913 5.82 -5.01 9.37
N TYR A 914 6.72 -5.11 8.38
CA TYR A 914 7.32 -6.39 7.98
C TYR A 914 8.81 -6.57 8.29
N ALA A 915 9.64 -5.54 8.06
CA ALA A 915 11.10 -5.68 8.08
C ALA A 915 11.74 -5.36 9.44
N TYR A 916 11.16 -4.45 10.23
CA TYR A 916 11.67 -4.12 11.56
C TYR A 916 11.57 -5.33 12.50
N LYS A 917 12.67 -5.65 13.16
CA LYS A 917 12.80 -6.66 14.21
C LYS A 917 13.76 -6.12 15.27
N ALA A 918 13.35 -6.14 16.54
CA ALA A 918 14.26 -5.86 17.64
C ALA A 918 15.39 -6.92 17.71
N GLU A 919 16.56 -6.55 18.22
CA GLU A 919 17.54 -7.56 18.63
C GLU A 919 17.02 -8.32 19.86
N PRO A 920 17.29 -9.63 19.99
CA PRO A 920 16.90 -10.41 21.17
C PRO A 920 17.41 -9.75 22.46
N TYR A 921 16.51 -9.53 23.42
CA TYR A 921 16.83 -8.83 24.66
C TYR A 921 17.71 -9.70 25.58
N ILE A 922 18.99 -9.33 25.73
CA ILE A 922 19.92 -9.91 26.70
C ILE A 922 20.03 -8.94 27.89
N ALA A 923 19.43 -9.30 29.03
CA ALA A 923 19.24 -8.41 30.17
C ALA A 923 20.54 -7.86 30.82
N SER A 924 21.68 -8.49 30.56
CA SER A 924 23.02 -8.07 31.02
C SER A 924 23.79 -7.19 30.04
N GLU A 925 23.35 -7.10 28.77
CA GLU A 925 24.15 -6.51 27.68
C GLU A 925 23.39 -5.47 26.84
N TYR A 926 22.10 -5.66 26.60
CA TYR A 926 21.31 -4.85 25.67
C TYR A 926 20.14 -4.14 26.34
N LYS A 927 19.93 -2.89 25.93
CA LYS A 927 18.72 -2.11 26.25
C LYS A 927 17.67 -2.34 25.18
N THR A 928 16.39 -2.13 25.48
CA THR A 928 15.35 -2.25 24.44
C THR A 928 15.29 -1.01 23.54
N VAL A 929 14.84 -1.17 22.29
CA VAL A 929 14.61 -0.03 21.38
C VAL A 929 13.58 0.94 21.97
N HIS A 930 12.50 0.44 22.60
CA HIS A 930 11.49 1.32 23.19
C HIS A 930 12.03 2.18 24.35
N GLU A 931 12.87 1.63 25.24
CA GLU A 931 13.45 2.42 26.33
C GLU A 931 14.39 3.53 25.83
N GLU A 932 15.32 3.23 24.91
CA GLU A 932 16.29 4.23 24.45
C GLU A 932 15.71 5.23 23.45
N LEU A 933 14.78 4.81 22.59
CA LEU A 933 14.13 5.69 21.64
C LEU A 933 13.26 6.74 22.36
N THR A 934 12.48 6.32 23.36
CA THR A 934 11.70 7.25 24.21
C THR A 934 12.59 8.24 24.95
N LYS A 935 13.72 7.81 25.55
CA LYS A 935 14.68 8.73 26.19
C LYS A 935 15.30 9.72 25.20
N SER A 936 15.77 9.23 24.06
CA SER A 936 16.41 10.06 23.04
C SER A 936 15.45 11.10 22.44
N MET A 937 14.22 10.69 22.12
CA MET A 937 13.16 11.60 21.68
C MET A 937 12.81 12.64 22.76
N THR A 938 12.80 12.26 24.04
CA THR A 938 12.61 13.19 25.16
C THR A 938 13.72 14.25 25.22
N THR A 939 14.98 13.86 25.01
CA THR A 939 16.10 14.82 24.93
C THR A 939 16.03 15.72 23.70
N ILE A 940 15.55 15.22 22.56
CA ILE A 940 15.32 16.02 21.34
C ILE A 940 14.15 17.02 21.50
N LEU A 941 13.22 16.79 22.42
CA LEU A 941 12.10 17.70 22.72
C LEU A 941 12.40 18.74 23.82
N LYS A 942 13.60 18.74 24.42
CA LYS A 942 14.02 19.76 25.39
C LYS A 942 13.99 21.17 24.74
N PRO A 943 13.58 22.25 25.41
CA PRO A 943 13.48 23.59 24.80
C PRO A 943 14.81 24.16 24.25
N SER A 944 15.94 23.63 24.68
CA SER A 944 17.30 23.95 24.21
C SER A 944 17.77 23.13 23.00
N ALA A 945 16.96 22.19 22.50
CA ALA A 945 17.27 21.38 21.34
C ALA A 945 16.94 22.10 20.01
N ASP A 946 17.45 21.58 18.90
CA ASP A 946 17.19 22.13 17.57
C ASP A 946 15.68 22.11 17.23
N PHE A 947 15.18 23.29 16.85
CA PHE A 947 13.81 23.51 16.42
C PHE A 947 13.46 22.74 15.14
N LEU A 948 14.39 22.62 14.17
CA LEU A 948 14.09 21.94 12.90
C LEU A 948 13.97 20.43 13.10
N THR A 949 14.89 19.82 13.87
CA THR A 949 14.84 18.41 14.29
C THR A 949 13.56 18.11 15.07
N SER A 950 13.23 18.91 16.09
CA SER A 950 12.02 18.68 16.91
C SER A 950 10.73 18.86 16.12
N ASN A 951 10.69 19.80 15.17
CA ASN A 951 9.57 19.98 14.24
C ASN A 951 9.40 18.79 13.29
N LYS A 952 10.49 18.29 12.68
CA LYS A 952 10.44 17.06 11.85
C LYS A 952 10.05 15.82 12.68
N LEU A 953 10.53 15.70 13.91
CA LEU A 953 10.12 14.63 14.84
C LEU A 953 8.61 14.66 15.13
N LEU A 954 8.03 15.84 15.35
CA LEU A 954 6.59 16.01 15.55
C LEU A 954 5.78 15.69 14.28
N LYS A 955 6.17 16.26 13.13
CA LYS A 955 5.46 16.08 11.84
C LYS A 955 5.43 14.63 11.38
N TYR A 956 6.48 13.85 11.66
CA TYR A 956 6.59 12.44 11.25
C TYR A 956 6.58 11.47 12.45
N SER A 957 6.01 11.89 13.58
CA SER A 957 6.02 11.17 14.86
C SER A 957 5.39 9.78 14.81
N TRP A 958 4.40 9.54 13.93
CA TRP A 958 3.73 8.24 13.76
C TRP A 958 4.73 7.08 13.58
N PHE A 959 5.80 7.27 12.81
CA PHE A 959 6.81 6.24 12.54
C PHE A 959 7.49 5.78 13.83
N PHE A 960 7.86 6.75 14.67
CA PHE A 960 8.53 6.50 15.93
C PHE A 960 7.60 5.79 16.91
N PHE A 961 6.33 6.23 16.99
CA PHE A 961 5.32 5.61 17.83
C PHE A 961 5.00 4.16 17.40
N GLU A 962 4.88 3.88 16.10
CA GLU A 962 4.72 2.52 15.57
C GLU A 962 5.93 1.63 15.89
N VAL A 963 7.16 2.15 15.81
CA VAL A 963 8.37 1.42 16.22
C VAL A 963 8.39 1.16 17.75
N LEU A 964 7.98 2.11 18.58
CA LEU A 964 7.81 1.91 20.03
C LEU A 964 6.80 0.79 20.30
N ILE A 965 5.62 0.85 19.68
CA ILE A 965 4.54 -0.15 19.77
C ILE A 965 5.05 -1.54 19.39
N LYS A 966 5.69 -1.68 18.23
CA LYS A 966 6.18 -2.97 17.75
C LYS A 966 7.33 -3.52 18.60
N SER A 967 8.24 -2.66 19.08
CA SER A 967 9.30 -3.05 20.02
C SER A 967 8.73 -3.53 21.36
N MET A 968 7.70 -2.85 21.89
CA MET A 968 7.00 -3.27 23.10
C MET A 968 6.31 -4.63 22.91
N ALA A 969 5.60 -4.83 21.80
CA ALA A 969 4.94 -6.10 21.47
C ALA A 969 5.94 -7.26 21.34
N GLN A 970 7.04 -7.07 20.60
CA GLN A 970 8.11 -8.07 20.45
C GLN A 970 8.73 -8.42 21.80
N HIS A 971 9.13 -7.42 22.60
CA HIS A 971 9.71 -7.63 23.94
C HIS A 971 8.79 -8.43 24.87
N LEU A 972 7.48 -8.16 24.87
CA LEU A 972 6.55 -8.89 25.72
C LEU A 972 6.35 -10.36 25.31
N ILE A 973 6.39 -10.66 24.01
CA ILE A 973 6.25 -12.03 23.51
C ILE A 973 7.54 -12.81 23.71
N GLU A 974 8.68 -12.27 23.27
CA GLU A 974 9.99 -12.94 23.30
C GLU A 974 10.46 -13.24 24.74
N ASN A 975 10.14 -12.37 25.70
CA ASN A 975 10.43 -12.57 27.12
C ASN A 975 9.26 -13.23 27.90
N ALA A 976 8.26 -13.78 27.19
CA ALA A 976 7.05 -14.41 27.73
C ALA A 976 6.19 -13.56 28.71
N LYS A 977 6.48 -12.26 28.83
CA LYS A 977 5.85 -11.32 29.77
C LYS A 977 4.36 -11.06 29.51
N VAL A 978 3.81 -11.39 28.33
CA VAL A 978 2.35 -11.29 28.07
C VAL A 978 1.52 -12.03 29.14
N LYS A 979 2.05 -13.11 29.71
CA LYS A 979 1.39 -13.91 30.78
C LYS A 979 1.34 -13.19 32.14
N LEU A 980 2.09 -12.11 32.34
CA LEU A 980 2.09 -11.32 33.57
C LEU A 980 0.93 -10.32 33.59
N LEU A 981 0.56 -9.88 34.79
CA LEU A 981 -0.36 -8.75 34.99
C LEU A 981 0.20 -7.50 34.30
N ARG A 982 -0.69 -6.63 33.80
CA ARG A 982 -0.30 -5.46 32.99
C ARG A 982 0.67 -4.51 33.71
N ASN A 983 0.50 -4.35 35.02
CA ASN A 983 1.40 -3.59 35.91
C ASN A 983 2.79 -4.22 36.16
N GLN A 984 3.01 -5.48 35.77
CA GLN A 984 4.28 -6.21 35.91
C GLN A 984 5.03 -6.39 34.58
N ARG A 985 4.42 -5.99 33.46
CA ARG A 985 4.95 -6.23 32.10
C ARG A 985 6.16 -5.37 31.73
N PHE A 986 6.26 -4.16 32.29
CA PHE A 986 7.36 -3.21 32.06
C PHE A 986 7.89 -2.66 33.38
N PRO A 987 9.19 -2.28 33.47
CA PRO A 987 9.74 -1.70 34.69
C PRO A 987 9.17 -0.31 34.97
N ALA A 988 9.20 0.12 36.24
CA ALA A 988 8.76 1.46 36.65
C ALA A 988 9.58 2.58 35.97
N SER A 989 10.85 2.33 35.66
CA SER A 989 11.72 3.23 34.89
C SER A 989 11.17 3.53 33.49
N PHE A 990 10.61 2.54 32.78
CA PHE A 990 10.01 2.76 31.46
C PHE A 990 8.67 3.50 31.57
N HIS A 991 7.84 3.19 32.57
CA HIS A 991 6.62 3.97 32.84
C HIS A 991 6.94 5.45 33.10
N HIS A 992 7.98 5.74 33.89
CA HIS A 992 8.43 7.12 34.12
C HIS A 992 9.03 7.77 32.86
N ALA A 993 9.75 7.01 32.02
CA ALA A 993 10.26 7.53 30.74
C ALA A 993 9.13 7.89 29.77
N VAL A 994 8.07 7.06 29.69
CA VAL A 994 6.87 7.35 28.90
C VAL A 994 6.13 8.56 29.45
N GLU A 995 5.89 8.66 30.75
CA GLU A 995 5.25 9.84 31.38
C GLU A 995 6.04 11.12 31.11
N THR A 996 7.37 11.07 31.26
CA THR A 996 8.25 12.22 30.98
C THR A 996 8.21 12.60 29.49
N PHE A 997 8.25 11.62 28.60
CA PHE A 997 8.17 11.86 27.15
C PHE A 997 6.85 12.50 26.73
N VAL A 998 5.72 11.98 27.21
CA VAL A 998 4.38 12.52 26.90
C VAL A 998 4.24 13.94 27.45
N ASN A 999 4.68 14.19 28.69
CA ASN A 999 4.73 15.54 29.27
C ASN A 999 5.64 16.50 28.49
N MET A 1000 6.77 16.03 27.96
CA MET A 1000 7.67 16.83 27.12
C MET A 1000 7.13 17.10 25.72
N LEU A 1001 6.22 16.28 25.20
CA LEU A 1001 5.56 16.49 23.91
C LEU A 1001 4.44 17.55 24.01
N MET A 1002 3.73 17.62 25.14
CA MET A 1002 2.56 18.50 25.34
C MET A 1002 2.79 19.96 24.92
N PRO A 1003 3.86 20.68 25.36
CA PRO A 1003 4.02 22.09 25.02
C PRO A 1003 4.22 22.35 23.52
N HIS A 1004 4.86 21.43 22.80
CA HIS A 1004 5.01 21.57 21.35
C HIS A 1004 3.71 21.33 20.60
N ILE A 1005 2.73 20.65 21.19
CA ILE A 1005 1.37 20.51 20.64
C ILE A 1005 0.50 21.72 21.03
N THR A 1006 0.47 22.11 22.31
CA THR A 1006 -0.50 23.11 22.82
C THR A 1006 -0.02 24.56 22.72
N GLN A 1007 1.29 24.82 22.67
CA GLN A 1007 1.84 26.18 22.60
C GLN A 1007 2.32 26.54 21.18
N LYS A 1008 2.94 25.60 20.45
CA LYS A 1008 3.55 25.84 19.13
C LYS A 1008 2.64 25.56 17.91
N TYR A 1009 1.36 25.26 18.11
CA TYR A 1009 0.42 24.96 17.01
C TYR A 1009 0.22 26.08 16.00
N ARG A 1010 0.49 27.34 16.38
CA ARG A 1010 0.42 28.49 15.47
C ARG A 1010 1.62 28.54 14.53
N ASP A 1011 2.80 28.19 15.04
CA ASP A 1011 4.07 28.24 14.31
C ASP A 1011 4.24 26.99 13.44
N ASN A 1012 3.76 25.84 13.91
CA ASN A 1012 3.90 24.54 13.23
C ASN A 1012 2.56 23.74 13.26
N PRO A 1013 1.51 24.20 12.56
CA PRO A 1013 0.18 23.62 12.62
C PRO A 1013 0.14 22.14 12.18
N GLU A 1014 0.82 21.79 11.08
CA GLU A 1014 0.91 20.39 10.62
C GLU A 1014 1.61 19.49 11.63
N ALA A 1015 2.74 19.94 12.19
CA ALA A 1015 3.55 19.14 13.09
C ALA A 1015 2.84 18.92 14.44
N SER A 1016 2.17 19.95 14.95
CA SER A 1016 1.38 19.87 16.18
C SER A 1016 0.14 18.98 16.00
N LYS A 1017 -0.52 19.04 14.83
CA LYS A 1017 -1.64 18.16 14.46
C LYS A 1017 -1.19 16.70 14.35
N ASN A 1018 -0.11 16.43 13.63
CA ASN A 1018 0.43 15.08 13.47
C ASN A 1018 0.95 14.51 14.80
N GLY A 1019 1.61 15.34 15.61
CA GLY A 1019 2.04 15.01 16.97
C GLY A 1019 0.87 14.66 17.89
N ASN A 1020 -0.22 15.42 17.84
CA ASN A 1020 -1.46 15.14 18.59
C ASN A 1020 -2.06 13.78 18.20
N HIS A 1021 -2.29 13.55 16.90
CA HIS A 1021 -2.90 12.31 16.41
C HIS A 1021 -2.02 11.09 16.72
N SER A 1022 -0.71 11.18 16.45
CA SER A 1022 0.22 10.07 16.67
C SER A 1022 0.39 9.74 18.16
N LEU A 1023 0.40 10.76 19.03
CA LEU A 1023 0.35 10.55 20.48
C LEU A 1023 -0.94 9.83 20.89
N ALA A 1024 -2.09 10.22 20.35
CA ALA A 1024 -3.37 9.59 20.66
C ALA A 1024 -3.39 8.10 20.25
N VAL A 1025 -2.85 7.77 19.07
CA VAL A 1025 -2.71 6.37 18.60
C VAL A 1025 -1.77 5.57 19.52
N PHE A 1026 -0.67 6.16 19.97
CA PHE A 1026 0.24 5.52 20.93
C PHE A 1026 -0.42 5.27 22.29
N VAL A 1027 -1.01 6.31 22.89
CA VAL A 1027 -1.69 6.22 24.19
C VAL A 1027 -2.84 5.21 24.15
N LYS A 1028 -3.57 5.13 23.03
CA LYS A 1028 -4.57 4.10 22.76
C LYS A 1028 -3.97 2.68 22.82
N ARG A 1029 -2.86 2.41 22.11
CA ARG A 1029 -2.20 1.09 22.10
C ARG A 1029 -1.54 0.72 23.44
N CYS A 1030 -1.19 1.70 24.27
CA CYS A 1030 -0.68 1.42 25.61
C CYS A 1030 -1.68 0.63 26.48
N PHE A 1031 -3.00 0.70 26.23
CA PHE A 1031 -3.99 -0.15 26.93
C PHE A 1031 -3.81 -1.66 26.67
N THR A 1032 -3.39 -2.04 25.47
CA THR A 1032 -3.10 -3.44 25.11
C THR A 1032 -1.95 -3.99 25.96
N PHE A 1033 -0.91 -3.18 26.15
CA PHE A 1033 0.40 -3.62 26.68
C PHE A 1033 0.64 -3.30 28.16
N MET A 1034 0.38 -2.06 28.60
CA MET A 1034 0.80 -1.48 29.88
C MET A 1034 -0.32 -1.48 30.93
N ASP A 1035 -0.01 -1.02 32.15
CA ASP A 1035 -1.00 -0.74 33.19
C ASP A 1035 -2.06 0.27 32.71
N ARG A 1036 -3.35 -0.10 32.81
CA ARG A 1036 -4.45 0.70 32.27
C ARG A 1036 -4.78 1.93 33.13
N GLY A 1037 -4.52 1.90 34.44
CA GLY A 1037 -4.62 3.07 35.33
C GLY A 1037 -3.51 4.10 35.05
N PHE A 1038 -2.29 3.64 34.75
CA PHE A 1038 -1.21 4.50 34.26
C PHE A 1038 -1.58 5.18 32.93
N VAL A 1039 -2.20 4.45 31.99
CA VAL A 1039 -2.66 5.05 30.72
C VAL A 1039 -3.78 6.07 30.95
N PHE A 1040 -4.73 5.79 31.85
CA PHE A 1040 -5.72 6.79 32.29
C PHE A 1040 -5.06 8.05 32.89
N LYS A 1041 -4.00 7.89 33.70
CA LYS A 1041 -3.21 9.02 34.21
C LYS A 1041 -2.62 9.85 33.07
N GLN A 1042 -2.02 9.23 32.05
CA GLN A 1042 -1.45 9.96 30.90
C GLN A 1042 -2.53 10.70 30.09
N ILE A 1043 -3.70 10.10 29.89
CA ILE A 1043 -4.87 10.75 29.26
C ILE A 1043 -5.30 11.97 30.08
N ASN A 1044 -5.44 11.82 31.40
CA ASN A 1044 -5.84 12.90 32.30
C ASN A 1044 -4.81 14.05 32.32
N ASN A 1045 -3.51 13.71 32.38
CA ASN A 1045 -2.42 14.68 32.26
C ASN A 1045 -2.55 15.48 30.96
N TYR A 1046 -2.73 14.80 29.82
CA TYR A 1046 -2.84 15.44 28.50
C TYR A 1046 -4.06 16.37 28.40
N ILE A 1047 -5.25 15.91 28.81
CA ILE A 1047 -6.47 16.73 28.78
C ILE A 1047 -6.35 17.94 29.73
N SER A 1048 -5.57 17.83 30.82
CA SER A 1048 -5.32 18.94 31.74
C SER A 1048 -4.53 20.11 31.12
N CYS A 1049 -3.91 19.95 29.94
CA CYS A 1049 -3.22 21.04 29.25
C CYS A 1049 -4.15 22.03 28.53
N PHE A 1050 -5.45 21.71 28.40
CA PHE A 1050 -6.45 22.56 27.75
C PHE A 1050 -7.26 23.36 28.77
N ALA A 1051 -7.83 24.48 28.33
CA ALA A 1051 -8.60 25.41 29.15
C ALA A 1051 -9.93 25.83 28.48
N PRO A 1052 -10.95 26.26 29.27
CA PRO A 1052 -12.10 26.99 28.73
C PRO A 1052 -11.64 28.27 28.00
N GLY A 1053 -12.28 28.59 26.88
CA GLY A 1053 -11.91 29.73 26.03
C GLY A 1053 -10.65 29.55 25.18
N ASP A 1054 -10.06 28.33 25.12
CA ASP A 1054 -8.97 28.01 24.19
C ASP A 1054 -9.37 28.24 22.71
N PRO A 1055 -8.44 28.62 21.82
CA PRO A 1055 -8.72 28.74 20.39
C PRO A 1055 -9.19 27.43 19.75
N LYS A 1056 -10.04 27.52 18.72
CA LYS A 1056 -10.71 26.39 18.04
C LYS A 1056 -9.79 25.19 17.77
N THR A 1057 -8.58 25.42 17.27
CA THR A 1057 -7.59 24.38 16.94
C THR A 1057 -7.16 23.54 18.14
N LEU A 1058 -7.12 24.10 19.35
CA LEU A 1058 -6.83 23.34 20.57
C LEU A 1058 -8.03 22.47 20.99
N PHE A 1059 -9.26 22.95 20.80
CA PHE A 1059 -10.45 22.10 20.96
C PHE A 1059 -10.51 20.99 19.90
N GLU A 1060 -10.13 21.27 18.64
CA GLU A 1060 -9.98 20.25 17.59
C GLU A 1060 -8.95 19.19 18.00
N PHE A 1061 -7.78 19.59 18.51
CA PHE A 1061 -6.76 18.65 19.00
C PHE A 1061 -7.26 17.81 20.18
N LYS A 1062 -7.89 18.45 21.19
CA LYS A 1062 -8.45 17.77 22.36
C LYS A 1062 -9.49 16.72 21.99
N PHE A 1063 -10.44 17.07 21.12
CA PHE A 1063 -11.49 16.14 20.71
C PHE A 1063 -11.00 15.08 19.71
N GLU A 1064 -10.01 15.38 18.88
CA GLU A 1064 -9.33 14.37 18.06
C GLU A 1064 -8.59 13.34 18.91
N PHE A 1065 -7.87 13.79 19.95
CA PHE A 1065 -7.22 12.89 20.91
C PHE A 1065 -8.23 12.00 21.62
N LEU A 1066 -9.31 12.58 22.14
CA LEU A 1066 -10.40 11.83 22.78
C LEU A 1066 -11.07 10.85 21.81
N ARG A 1067 -11.31 11.23 20.55
CA ARG A 1067 -11.89 10.37 19.50
C ARG A 1067 -11.03 9.13 19.26
N VAL A 1068 -9.73 9.31 19.05
CA VAL A 1068 -8.80 8.20 18.78
C VAL A 1068 -8.69 7.26 19.99
N VAL A 1069 -8.54 7.81 21.20
CA VAL A 1069 -8.44 7.02 22.44
C VAL A 1069 -9.76 6.30 22.78
N CYS A 1070 -10.91 6.95 22.62
CA CYS A 1070 -12.21 6.31 22.86
C CYS A 1070 -12.57 5.26 21.81
N ASN A 1071 -12.01 5.32 20.60
CA ASN A 1071 -12.17 4.29 19.59
C ASN A 1071 -11.39 2.99 19.87
N HIS A 1072 -10.71 2.84 21.01
CA HIS A 1072 -10.07 1.58 21.41
C HIS A 1072 -11.04 0.38 21.34
N GLU A 1073 -10.54 -0.72 20.79
CA GLU A 1073 -11.24 -1.98 20.50
C GLU A 1073 -11.96 -2.58 21.72
N HIS A 1074 -11.46 -2.32 22.94
CA HIS A 1074 -12.07 -2.74 24.22
C HIS A 1074 -12.56 -1.57 25.09
N TYR A 1075 -13.10 -0.51 24.48
CA TYR A 1075 -13.64 0.65 25.20
C TYR A 1075 -14.69 0.29 26.27
N ILE A 1076 -15.59 -0.66 26.00
CA ILE A 1076 -16.63 -1.07 26.94
C ILE A 1076 -16.02 -1.71 28.21
N PRO A 1077 -15.16 -2.75 28.15
CA PRO A 1077 -14.39 -3.23 29.31
C PRO A 1077 -13.56 -2.15 30.02
N LEU A 1078 -12.96 -1.20 29.29
CA LEU A 1078 -12.20 -0.09 29.90
C LEU A 1078 -13.05 0.85 30.76
N ASN A 1079 -14.37 0.88 30.58
CA ASN A 1079 -15.28 1.69 31.40
C ASN A 1079 -15.97 0.91 32.53
N LEU A 1080 -15.67 -0.38 32.71
CA LEU A 1080 -16.23 -1.24 33.77
C LEU A 1080 -17.76 -1.05 33.99
N PRO A 1081 -18.62 -1.42 33.02
CA PRO A 1081 -20.08 -1.29 33.13
C PRO A 1081 -20.69 -2.26 34.16
N MET A 1082 -20.42 -2.00 35.43
CA MET A 1082 -20.85 -2.77 36.60
C MET A 1082 -21.17 -1.84 37.77
N PRO A 1083 -22.05 -2.21 38.72
CA PRO A 1083 -22.34 -1.35 39.88
C PRO A 1083 -21.11 -1.14 40.79
N PHE A 1084 -20.89 0.11 41.19
CA PHE A 1084 -19.88 0.49 42.20
C PHE A 1084 -20.46 0.72 43.61
N GLY A 1085 -21.78 0.93 43.73
CA GLY A 1085 -22.47 1.10 45.02
C GLY A 1085 -22.59 -0.18 45.87
N LYS A 1086 -22.73 -0.01 47.20
CA LYS A 1086 -22.82 -1.11 48.17
C LYS A 1086 -24.22 -1.73 48.29
N GLY A 1087 -24.65 -2.43 47.24
CA GLY A 1087 -25.80 -3.35 47.28
C GLY A 1087 -27.18 -2.73 47.11
N ARG A 1088 -28.15 -3.59 46.73
CA ARG A 1088 -29.59 -3.35 46.49
C ARG A 1088 -30.07 -1.89 46.45
N ILE A 1089 -30.23 -1.38 45.23
CA ILE A 1089 -31.15 -0.25 44.92
C ILE A 1089 -32.51 -0.57 45.58
N GLN A 1090 -33.05 0.37 46.37
CA GLN A 1090 -34.28 0.14 47.12
C GLN A 1090 -35.26 1.32 47.15
N ARG A 1091 -34.87 2.52 46.70
CA ARG A 1091 -35.76 3.69 46.66
C ARG A 1091 -35.63 4.50 45.36
N TYR A 1092 -36.72 5.16 45.00
CA TYR A 1092 -36.85 5.97 43.78
C TYR A 1092 -35.89 7.18 43.74
N GLN A 1093 -35.38 7.62 44.90
CA GLN A 1093 -34.36 8.67 45.01
C GLN A 1093 -32.96 8.18 44.62
N ASP A 1094 -32.68 6.88 44.70
CA ASP A 1094 -31.39 6.30 44.31
C ASP A 1094 -31.17 6.45 42.79
N LEU A 1095 -32.25 6.24 41.99
CA LEU A 1095 -32.28 6.43 40.53
C LEU A 1095 -31.93 7.86 40.07
N GLN A 1096 -32.05 8.86 40.96
CA GLN A 1096 -31.78 10.25 40.60
C GLN A 1096 -30.27 10.52 40.42
N LEU A 1097 -29.42 9.63 40.92
CA LEU A 1097 -27.96 9.70 40.76
C LEU A 1097 -27.50 9.19 39.38
N ASP A 1098 -28.18 8.19 38.81
CA ASP A 1098 -27.76 7.51 37.56
C ASP A 1098 -27.78 8.43 36.32
N TYR A 1099 -28.54 9.53 36.37
CA TYR A 1099 -28.61 10.55 35.30
C TYR A 1099 -27.62 11.71 35.49
N SER A 1100 -26.84 11.71 36.57
CA SER A 1100 -25.99 12.84 36.98
C SER A 1100 -24.50 12.58 36.76
N LEU A 1101 -23.80 13.50 36.09
CA LEU A 1101 -22.39 13.37 35.77
C LEU A 1101 -21.50 13.74 36.98
N THR A 1102 -21.53 12.91 38.02
CA THR A 1102 -20.78 13.11 39.27
C THR A 1102 -19.28 12.84 39.13
N ASP A 1103 -18.47 13.40 40.03
CA ASP A 1103 -17.04 13.05 40.18
C ASP A 1103 -16.82 11.53 40.34
N GLU A 1104 -17.70 10.85 41.07
CA GLU A 1104 -17.59 9.41 41.35
C GLU A 1104 -18.00 8.56 40.13
N PHE A 1105 -19.00 8.97 39.35
CA PHE A 1105 -19.27 8.38 38.03
C PHE A 1105 -18.05 8.58 37.11
N CYS A 1106 -17.53 9.81 37.05
CA CYS A 1106 -16.38 10.17 36.22
C CYS A 1106 -15.12 9.40 36.57
N LYS A 1107 -14.94 9.05 37.85
CA LYS A 1107 -13.83 8.21 38.34
C LYS A 1107 -13.98 6.75 37.97
N ASN A 1108 -15.16 6.17 38.21
CA ASN A 1108 -15.39 4.73 38.04
C ASN A 1108 -15.55 4.32 36.56
N HIS A 1109 -16.16 5.19 35.74
CA HIS A 1109 -16.38 4.98 34.30
C HIS A 1109 -15.50 5.96 33.50
N PHE A 1110 -14.17 5.84 33.66
CA PHE A 1110 -13.23 6.93 33.38
C PHE A 1110 -13.31 7.54 31.97
N LEU A 1111 -13.28 6.73 30.90
CA LEU A 1111 -13.20 7.27 29.54
C LEU A 1111 -14.53 7.90 29.08
N VAL A 1112 -15.66 7.31 29.44
CA VAL A 1112 -16.98 7.87 29.13
C VAL A 1112 -17.27 9.10 30.00
N GLY A 1113 -16.96 9.06 31.30
CA GLY A 1113 -17.10 10.20 32.20
C GLY A 1113 -16.24 11.39 31.77
N LEU A 1114 -14.97 11.16 31.42
CA LEU A 1114 -14.08 12.20 30.88
C LEU A 1114 -14.62 12.80 29.57
N LEU A 1115 -15.04 11.96 28.62
CA LEU A 1115 -15.59 12.44 27.34
C LEU A 1115 -16.87 13.24 27.57
N LEU A 1116 -17.83 12.73 28.35
CA LEU A 1116 -19.08 13.42 28.66
C LEU A 1116 -18.84 14.76 29.35
N ARG A 1117 -17.86 14.83 30.25
CA ARG A 1117 -17.51 16.08 30.94
C ARG A 1117 -16.87 17.10 30.02
N GLU A 1118 -15.97 16.67 29.13
CA GLU A 1118 -15.39 17.57 28.14
C GLU A 1118 -16.42 18.01 27.09
N VAL A 1119 -17.41 17.17 26.75
CA VAL A 1119 -18.59 17.57 25.96
C VAL A 1119 -19.43 18.60 26.72
N GLY A 1120 -19.71 18.40 28.01
CA GLY A 1120 -20.42 19.37 28.86
C GLY A 1120 -19.72 20.73 28.94
N ASN A 1121 -18.39 20.73 29.09
CA ASN A 1121 -17.55 21.92 29.00
C ASN A 1121 -17.68 22.57 27.60
N ALA A 1122 -17.56 21.79 26.53
CA ALA A 1122 -17.66 22.26 25.15
C ALA A 1122 -19.04 22.81 24.79
N LEU A 1123 -20.14 22.34 25.41
CA LEU A 1123 -21.48 22.91 25.24
C LEU A 1123 -21.60 24.34 25.79
N GLN A 1124 -20.65 24.80 26.59
CA GLN A 1124 -20.55 26.22 26.98
C GLN A 1124 -19.97 27.12 25.88
N GLU A 1125 -19.20 26.55 24.95
CA GLU A 1125 -18.43 27.25 23.92
C GLU A 1125 -19.27 27.58 22.66
N PHE A 1126 -18.64 28.22 21.66
CA PHE A 1126 -19.27 28.60 20.39
C PHE A 1126 -19.62 27.41 19.48
N ARG A 1127 -20.52 27.65 18.51
CA ARG A 1127 -21.23 26.63 17.70
C ARG A 1127 -20.33 25.50 17.19
N ASP A 1128 -19.22 25.85 16.55
CA ASP A 1128 -18.28 24.91 15.94
C ASP A 1128 -17.70 23.92 16.97
N ILE A 1129 -17.31 24.39 18.15
CA ILE A 1129 -16.79 23.54 19.23
C ILE A 1129 -17.89 22.60 19.73
N ARG A 1130 -19.13 23.10 19.88
CA ARG A 1130 -20.29 22.26 20.23
C ARG A 1130 -20.49 21.15 19.19
N GLN A 1131 -20.41 21.48 17.90
CA GLN A 1131 -20.56 20.51 16.81
C GLN A 1131 -19.44 19.46 16.79
N ILE A 1132 -18.18 19.85 17.02
CA ILE A 1132 -17.04 18.91 17.14
C ILE A 1132 -17.27 17.94 18.31
N ALA A 1133 -17.59 18.46 19.49
CA ALA A 1133 -17.82 17.68 20.70
C ALA A 1133 -19.00 16.69 20.56
N ILE A 1134 -20.13 17.17 20.04
CA ILE A 1134 -21.32 16.36 19.77
C ILE A 1134 -21.00 15.27 18.72
N SER A 1135 -20.24 15.59 17.66
CA SER A 1135 -19.87 14.62 16.62
C SER A 1135 -19.06 13.46 17.17
N VAL A 1136 -18.04 13.73 18.01
CA VAL A 1136 -17.21 12.66 18.62
C VAL A 1136 -18.06 11.75 19.51
N LEU A 1137 -18.92 12.31 20.36
CA LEU A 1137 -19.82 11.54 21.21
C LEU A 1137 -20.85 10.73 20.38
N LYS A 1138 -21.48 11.37 19.39
CA LYS A 1138 -22.45 10.72 18.47
C LYS A 1138 -21.82 9.51 17.79
N ASN A 1139 -20.66 9.69 17.16
CA ASN A 1139 -20.01 8.64 16.37
C ASN A 1139 -19.57 7.46 17.25
N LEU A 1140 -19.19 7.71 18.51
CA LEU A 1140 -18.89 6.68 19.49
C LEU A 1140 -20.14 5.90 19.95
N MET A 1141 -21.28 6.59 20.14
CA MET A 1141 -22.56 5.96 20.46
C MET A 1141 -23.11 5.15 19.27
N ILE A 1142 -22.96 5.64 18.03
CA ILE A 1142 -23.24 4.89 16.79
C ILE A 1142 -22.39 3.61 16.76
N LYS A 1143 -21.08 3.71 17.03
CA LYS A 1143 -20.15 2.56 17.06
C LYS A 1143 -20.65 1.47 18.00
N HIS A 1144 -20.92 1.78 19.26
CA HIS A 1144 -21.35 0.78 20.25
C HIS A 1144 -22.76 0.22 20.01
N SER A 1145 -23.59 0.90 19.19
CA SER A 1145 -24.88 0.36 18.74
C SER A 1145 -24.77 -0.59 17.55
N PHE A 1146 -23.67 -0.53 16.78
CA PHE A 1146 -23.39 -1.41 15.63
C PHE A 1146 -22.29 -2.45 15.86
N ASP A 1147 -21.55 -2.37 16.97
CA ASP A 1147 -20.60 -3.39 17.43
C ASP A 1147 -21.33 -4.72 17.72
N ASP A 1148 -21.06 -5.73 16.90
CA ASP A 1148 -21.80 -7.00 16.88
C ASP A 1148 -21.51 -7.87 18.11
N ARG A 1149 -20.34 -7.71 18.70
CA ARG A 1149 -19.93 -8.32 19.99
C ARG A 1149 -20.89 -7.96 21.13
N TYR A 1150 -21.63 -6.86 21.01
CA TYR A 1150 -22.59 -6.36 21.98
C TYR A 1150 -24.03 -6.29 21.44
N ALA A 1151 -24.36 -7.08 20.41
CA ALA A 1151 -25.66 -7.01 19.73
C ALA A 1151 -26.88 -7.44 20.56
N SER A 1152 -26.69 -8.12 21.70
CA SER A 1152 -27.82 -8.60 22.53
C SER A 1152 -28.54 -7.45 23.25
N LYS A 1153 -29.85 -7.60 23.50
CA LYS A 1153 -30.65 -6.61 24.25
C LYS A 1153 -30.06 -6.33 25.65
N SER A 1154 -29.53 -7.36 26.32
CA SER A 1154 -28.87 -7.26 27.62
C SER A 1154 -27.52 -6.53 27.57
N HIS A 1155 -26.75 -6.70 26.50
CA HIS A 1155 -25.52 -5.94 26.30
C HIS A 1155 -25.82 -4.47 26.01
N GLN A 1156 -26.71 -4.18 25.06
CA GLN A 1156 -27.09 -2.81 24.69
C GLN A 1156 -27.64 -2.04 25.91
N ALA A 1157 -28.56 -2.61 26.68
CA ALA A 1157 -29.09 -1.98 27.89
C ALA A 1157 -28.01 -1.68 28.95
N ARG A 1158 -26.96 -2.51 29.05
CA ARG A 1158 -25.82 -2.24 29.93
C ARG A 1158 -24.87 -1.19 29.34
N ILE A 1159 -24.69 -1.12 28.02
CA ILE A 1159 -23.99 0.01 27.36
C ILE A 1159 -24.76 1.32 27.58
N ALA A 1160 -26.09 1.31 27.51
CA ALA A 1160 -26.93 2.48 27.76
C ALA A 1160 -26.66 3.12 29.13
N THR A 1161 -26.43 2.33 30.19
CA THR A 1161 -26.09 2.86 31.53
C THR A 1161 -24.82 3.71 31.57
N LEU A 1162 -23.85 3.48 30.67
CA LEU A 1162 -22.66 4.34 30.55
C LEU A 1162 -22.97 5.71 29.93
N TYR A 1163 -24.10 5.85 29.24
CA TYR A 1163 -24.51 7.07 28.54
C TYR A 1163 -25.69 7.80 29.18
N LEU A 1164 -26.26 7.31 30.30
CA LEU A 1164 -27.35 7.99 31.00
C LEU A 1164 -27.07 9.45 31.38
N PRO A 1165 -25.84 9.87 31.77
CA PRO A 1165 -25.57 11.29 32.05
C PRO A 1165 -25.65 12.22 30.82
N VAL A 1166 -25.76 11.69 29.60
CA VAL A 1166 -26.09 12.48 28.40
C VAL A 1166 -27.45 13.17 28.57
N PHE A 1167 -28.42 12.54 29.24
CA PHE A 1167 -29.72 13.16 29.49
C PHE A 1167 -29.60 14.44 30.35
N GLY A 1168 -28.81 14.41 31.42
CA GLY A 1168 -28.50 15.60 32.22
C GLY A 1168 -27.86 16.70 31.38
N LEU A 1169 -26.79 16.37 30.64
CA LEU A 1169 -26.09 17.33 29.76
C LEU A 1169 -27.00 17.96 28.70
N LEU A 1170 -27.91 17.18 28.10
CA LEU A 1170 -28.86 17.68 27.11
C LEU A 1170 -29.91 18.62 27.74
N LEU A 1171 -30.45 18.26 28.92
CA LEU A 1171 -31.43 19.09 29.64
C LEU A 1171 -30.82 20.43 30.08
N GLU A 1172 -29.62 20.41 30.66
CA GLU A 1172 -28.88 21.61 31.10
C GLU A 1172 -28.54 22.57 29.94
N ASN A 1173 -28.38 22.04 28.71
CA ASN A 1173 -27.90 22.79 27.56
C ASN A 1173 -28.91 22.90 26.40
N VAL A 1174 -30.18 22.54 26.61
CA VAL A 1174 -31.22 22.50 25.57
C VAL A 1174 -31.33 23.80 24.76
N GLN A 1175 -31.22 24.95 25.42
CA GLN A 1175 -31.28 26.30 24.83
C GLN A 1175 -30.05 26.67 23.95
N ARG A 1176 -28.98 25.86 24.01
CA ARG A 1176 -27.73 26.05 23.25
C ARG A 1176 -27.58 25.08 22.09
N ILE A 1177 -28.33 23.98 22.15
CA ILE A 1177 -28.42 22.93 21.13
C ILE A 1177 -29.50 23.30 20.11
N ASN A 1178 -30.64 23.83 20.57
CA ASN A 1178 -31.73 24.28 19.71
C ASN A 1178 -31.42 25.63 19.04
N VAL A 1179 -31.24 25.63 17.72
CA VAL A 1179 -31.11 26.83 16.88
C VAL A 1179 -32.14 26.72 15.76
N LYS A 1180 -33.04 27.70 15.63
CA LYS A 1180 -34.29 27.60 14.86
C LYS A 1180 -34.14 27.56 13.32
N ASP A 1181 -32.93 27.65 12.78
CA ASP A 1181 -32.69 27.86 11.34
C ASP A 1181 -32.26 26.58 10.58
N VAL A 1182 -33.16 25.59 10.53
CA VAL A 1182 -33.18 24.56 9.46
C VAL A 1182 -34.63 24.18 9.15
N SER A 1183 -35.14 24.53 7.96
CA SER A 1183 -36.45 24.08 7.47
C SER A 1183 -36.33 22.71 6.75
N PRO A 1184 -37.10 21.68 7.14
CA PRO A 1184 -36.86 20.30 6.68
C PRO A 1184 -37.60 19.93 5.38
N PHE A 1185 -37.48 20.74 4.32
CA PHE A 1185 -38.05 20.41 3.00
C PHE A 1185 -37.11 20.80 1.84
N PRO A 1186 -36.54 19.82 1.11
CA PRO A 1186 -35.78 20.10 -0.11
C PRO A 1186 -36.73 20.34 -1.29
N VAL A 1187 -36.53 21.45 -2.02
CA VAL A 1187 -37.17 21.68 -3.32
C VAL A 1187 -36.34 21.01 -4.42
N ASN A 1188 -37.00 20.32 -5.36
CA ASN A 1188 -36.34 19.57 -6.42
C ASN A 1188 -35.45 20.46 -7.32
N PRO A 1189 -34.22 20.02 -7.66
CA PRO A 1189 -33.38 20.70 -8.64
C PRO A 1189 -33.76 20.30 -10.08
N SER A 1190 -34.31 21.24 -10.84
CA SER A 1190 -34.39 21.14 -12.31
C SER A 1190 -33.16 21.78 -12.97
N SER A 1191 -32.68 21.19 -14.06
CA SER A 1191 -31.64 21.70 -14.98
C SER A 1191 -31.80 23.21 -15.31
N SER A 1192 -30.76 24.01 -15.58
CA SER A 1192 -29.66 23.73 -16.53
C SER A 1192 -28.48 24.72 -16.49
N SER A 1193 -27.29 24.26 -16.90
CA SER A 1193 -26.23 24.96 -17.68
C SER A 1193 -25.65 26.35 -17.29
N ALA A 1194 -24.31 26.42 -17.31
CA ALA A 1194 -23.43 27.49 -17.87
C ALA A 1194 -22.46 28.27 -16.94
N LYS A 1195 -21.16 27.99 -17.13
CA LYS A 1195 -20.00 28.90 -17.34
C LYS A 1195 -19.71 30.13 -16.43
N ASP A 1196 -18.48 30.07 -15.90
CA ASP A 1196 -17.36 31.05 -15.99
C ASP A 1196 -17.36 32.43 -15.29
N GLU A 1197 -16.23 32.69 -14.61
CA GLU A 1197 -15.57 33.97 -14.23
C GLU A 1197 -16.06 34.82 -13.02
N PRO A 1198 -15.19 35.68 -12.42
CA PRO A 1198 -15.33 36.17 -11.04
C PRO A 1198 -15.37 37.72 -10.87
N LEU A 1199 -15.21 38.20 -9.63
CA LEU A 1199 -15.14 39.61 -9.13
C LEU A 1199 -16.52 40.27 -8.90
N SER A 1200 -16.92 40.61 -7.67
CA SER A 1200 -16.37 41.75 -6.93
C SER A 1200 -16.98 41.88 -5.52
N MET A 1201 -16.29 42.60 -4.61
CA MET A 1201 -16.84 43.10 -3.34
C MET A 1201 -17.44 44.50 -3.55
N PRO A 1202 -18.49 44.86 -2.81
CA PRO A 1202 -18.36 46.03 -1.94
C PRO A 1202 -18.85 45.77 -0.50
N ALA A 1203 -18.34 46.56 0.46
CA ALA A 1203 -18.63 46.39 1.88
C ALA A 1203 -19.64 47.41 2.42
N ALA A 1204 -20.49 46.96 3.36
CA ALA A 1204 -21.24 47.80 4.30
C ALA A 1204 -21.46 47.01 5.60
N ASN A 1205 -21.71 47.70 6.73
CA ASN A 1205 -21.70 47.13 8.09
C ASN A 1205 -23.11 47.26 8.76
N PRO A 1206 -23.35 46.96 10.07
CA PRO A 1206 -24.51 46.11 10.43
C PRO A 1206 -25.52 46.80 11.39
N LEU A 1207 -26.30 45.96 12.11
CA LEU A 1207 -27.32 46.20 13.15
C LEU A 1207 -28.79 46.20 12.70
N VAL A 1208 -29.49 45.11 13.04
CA VAL A 1208 -30.86 45.15 13.60
C VAL A 1208 -30.90 44.19 14.79
N THR A 1209 -31.55 44.58 15.88
CA THR A 1209 -31.76 43.73 17.08
C THR A 1209 -33.26 43.60 17.39
N PRO A 1210 -33.76 42.38 17.68
CA PRO A 1210 -35.06 42.19 18.34
C PRO A 1210 -34.96 42.33 19.87
N GLN A 1211 -36.09 42.56 20.53
CA GLN A 1211 -36.18 42.98 21.93
C GLN A 1211 -36.35 41.82 22.93
N LYS A 1212 -36.17 42.11 24.24
CA LYS A 1212 -36.57 41.24 25.35
C LYS A 1212 -38.05 41.44 25.72
N SER A 1213 -38.75 40.33 25.90
CA SER A 1213 -39.73 40.10 26.97
C SER A 1213 -39.21 38.93 27.83
N GLY A 1214 -39.66 38.65 29.06
CA GLY A 1214 -40.64 39.32 29.91
C GLY A 1214 -41.17 38.31 30.95
N ASN A 1215 -40.62 38.28 32.16
CA ASN A 1215 -40.84 37.17 33.11
C ASN A 1215 -42.29 37.04 33.59
N THR A 1216 -42.85 35.82 33.52
CA THR A 1216 -43.92 35.29 34.40
C THR A 1216 -43.96 33.76 34.33
N SER A 1217 -44.57 33.10 35.34
CA SER A 1217 -44.95 31.67 35.38
C SER A 1217 -43.88 30.58 35.70
N ASP A 1218 -43.09 30.77 36.77
CA ASP A 1218 -42.22 29.73 37.39
C ASP A 1218 -43.01 28.58 38.09
N THR A 1219 -43.99 27.95 37.41
CA THR A 1219 -44.72 26.79 37.99
C THR A 1219 -45.34 25.84 36.96
N ASN A 1220 -45.76 26.33 35.79
CA ASN A 1220 -46.33 25.46 34.75
C ASN A 1220 -45.25 24.75 33.91
N LEU A 1221 -44.08 25.37 33.73
CA LEU A 1221 -42.99 24.81 32.92
C LEU A 1221 -42.62 23.37 33.31
N GLN A 1222 -42.67 22.97 34.58
CA GLN A 1222 -42.33 21.59 34.95
C GLN A 1222 -43.34 20.56 34.44
N LYS A 1223 -44.64 20.87 34.39
CA LYS A 1223 -45.66 19.94 33.87
C LYS A 1223 -45.61 19.89 32.34
N ASP A 1224 -45.55 21.05 31.70
CA ASP A 1224 -45.51 21.13 30.23
C ASP A 1224 -44.18 20.57 29.68
N LEU A 1225 -43.06 20.74 30.40
CA LEU A 1225 -41.79 20.12 30.04
C LEU A 1225 -41.81 18.60 30.21
N PHE A 1226 -42.49 18.05 31.23
CA PHE A 1226 -42.70 16.59 31.30
C PHE A 1226 -43.65 16.09 30.20
N GLY A 1227 -44.66 16.86 29.80
CA GLY A 1227 -45.49 16.58 28.64
C GLY A 1227 -44.70 16.56 27.32
N VAL A 1228 -43.82 17.55 27.12
CA VAL A 1228 -42.93 17.65 25.95
C VAL A 1228 -41.82 16.59 25.98
N ILE A 1229 -41.28 16.24 27.15
CA ILE A 1229 -40.35 15.11 27.30
C ILE A 1229 -41.06 13.76 27.09
N SER A 1230 -42.35 13.64 27.38
CA SER A 1230 -43.15 12.46 27.01
C SER A 1230 -43.35 12.40 25.48
N GLY A 1231 -43.85 13.49 24.88
CA GLY A 1231 -44.14 13.56 23.44
C GLY A 1231 -42.92 13.46 22.52
N ILE A 1232 -41.77 14.03 22.92
CA ILE A 1232 -40.51 13.95 22.17
C ILE A 1232 -39.68 12.72 22.63
N GLY A 1233 -39.72 12.33 23.90
CA GLY A 1233 -38.94 11.20 24.41
C GLY A 1233 -39.43 9.84 23.89
N ASN A 1234 -40.74 9.67 23.71
CA ASN A 1234 -41.33 8.48 23.06
C ASN A 1234 -40.87 8.31 21.61
N THR A 1235 -40.63 9.42 20.89
CA THR A 1235 -40.16 9.41 19.49
C THR A 1235 -38.64 9.30 19.37
N PHE A 1236 -37.87 9.98 20.24
CA PHE A 1236 -36.42 10.11 20.07
C PHE A 1236 -35.52 9.23 20.95
N PHE A 1237 -35.88 8.89 22.21
CA PHE A 1237 -34.87 8.37 23.16
C PHE A 1237 -35.23 7.16 24.04
N PHE A 1238 -36.48 6.72 24.16
CA PHE A 1238 -36.84 5.50 24.92
C PHE A 1238 -36.45 4.16 24.22
N LYS A 1239 -35.33 4.13 23.48
CA LYS A 1239 -34.81 2.98 22.73
C LYS A 1239 -33.27 2.96 22.70
N PHE A 1240 -32.67 3.02 23.89
CA PHE A 1240 -31.28 2.64 24.16
C PHE A 1240 -31.27 1.29 24.90
#